data_AF-A0A3D4N8X6-F1
#
_entry.id   AF-A0A3D4N8X6-F1
#
_cell.length_a   1.000
_cell.length_b   1.000
_cell.length_c   1.000
_cell.angle_alpha   90.00
_cell.angle_beta   90.00
_cell.angle_gamma   90.00
#
_symmetry.space_group_name_H-M   'P 1'
#
loop_
_entity.id
_entity.type
_entity.pdbx_description
1 polymer ?
#
loop_
_entity_poly.entity_id
_entity_poly.type
_entity_poly.pdbx_seq_one_letter_code
_entity_poly.pdbx_strand_id
1 'polypeptide(L)'
;MREPTIHEVTITGGFWDDKQKLNADHAIFYQWQKLETTRCIDNFRIAAGLKTGFREGFFFSDSDAFKWLDAASRIMFHYPNPELIKLVNDFIDLITKAQQPDGYIYTYNQVHFPNQRWVDLQVEHEFYCLGHLIEAAVSHFEATSETKLLSIAQKAADLLVKDFADSTPEFTDGHEEIEIALIKLWKATDRIEYLALAKAFLERRGTIKFFPYKMFNQVMDSNRRMNIVAQARKAWLREHPDHNTFKLPERNKNVVPFWAGPRFALSALSGKYNQQHKPIADQKKAEGHSVRFCYLKTAEAMLAQIPGQENRIKPLHEIWTQMVTRRMYVTGGIGSLPLSEGFGRDYELDPEVAYAETCAALGSMFWSHEMANLTGEAPFEDLFEWQLYNAASVGIARDGCSYFYNNPLTSHGMIQRAEWYDIPCCPSNLSRVWASIGKNVCSFDHAEIRINQYINSEISIDSRRHIILHIESELPWGNRVKLRFAMDGPASYDLVMRLPAWAEACTVMHNGREININESSVLPGAPSANGLDFFAARWMRLSRKFNPNDDIELIFEMPIRLIKQDRRIPKCGGKFAVTRGPIVYCLESLDNSVDIMSVKVNPESLQPFFDTNVLNGTWVIRGMDVNDAPLVFIPYMLWANRGISSMTVFVS
;
A
#
# COMPACT_ATOMS: atom_id res chain seq x y z
N MET A 1 1.35 4.62 22.67
CA MET A 1 1.29 5.92 21.97
C MET A 1 0.10 5.91 21.02
N ARG A 2 -0.41 7.09 20.65
CA ARG A 2 -1.51 7.29 19.69
C ARG A 2 -1.01 8.08 18.49
N GLU A 3 -1.56 7.83 17.32
CA GLU A 3 -1.37 8.67 16.12
C GLU A 3 -2.33 9.87 16.13
N PRO A 4 -2.03 10.95 15.37
CA PRO A 4 -3.02 11.98 15.11
C PRO A 4 -4.19 11.41 14.30
N THR A 5 -5.40 11.81 14.65
CA THR A 5 -6.58 11.59 13.80
C THR A 5 -6.53 12.49 12.57
N ILE A 6 -7.43 12.24 11.62
CA ILE A 6 -7.55 13.08 10.42
C ILE A 6 -7.85 14.55 10.74
N HIS A 7 -8.48 14.85 11.88
CA HIS A 7 -8.79 16.20 12.35
C HIS A 7 -7.60 16.92 12.99
N GLU A 8 -6.55 16.18 13.35
CA GLU A 8 -5.42 16.68 14.12
C GLU A 8 -4.17 16.87 13.28
N VAL A 9 -4.17 16.47 12.02
CA VAL A 9 -3.03 16.63 11.12
C VAL A 9 -3.45 17.16 9.76
N THR A 10 -2.73 18.17 9.29
CA THR A 10 -2.84 18.68 7.92
C THR A 10 -1.47 18.64 7.28
N ILE A 11 -1.38 18.14 6.04
CA ILE A 11 -0.17 18.28 5.22
C ILE A 11 -0.17 19.70 4.64
N THR A 12 0.90 20.46 4.86
CA THR A 12 0.91 21.91 4.64
C THR A 12 1.70 22.36 3.40
N GLY A 13 2.40 21.44 2.72
CA GLY A 13 3.16 21.76 1.52
C GLY A 13 4.14 20.68 1.05
N GLY A 14 4.98 21.04 0.10
CA GLY A 14 6.04 20.17 -0.43
C GLY A 14 5.52 18.96 -1.21
N PHE A 15 6.38 17.94 -1.36
CA PHE A 15 6.12 16.80 -2.25
C PHE A 15 4.79 16.10 -2.01
N TRP A 16 4.40 15.86 -0.74
CA TRP A 16 3.18 15.12 -0.43
C TRP A 16 1.91 15.95 -0.53
N ASP A 17 1.97 17.26 -0.30
CA ASP A 17 0.86 18.17 -0.61
C ASP A 17 0.58 18.18 -2.12
N ASP A 18 1.62 18.25 -2.96
CA ASP A 18 1.47 18.15 -4.41
C ASP A 18 0.80 16.83 -4.83
N LYS A 19 1.14 15.72 -4.17
CA LYS A 19 0.50 14.41 -4.40
C LYS A 19 -0.94 14.36 -3.91
N GLN A 20 -1.25 14.96 -2.76
CA GLN A 20 -2.62 15.03 -2.26
C GLN A 20 -3.51 15.92 -3.14
N LYS A 21 -3.00 17.05 -3.64
CA LYS A 21 -3.68 17.90 -4.61
C LYS A 21 -3.91 17.19 -5.94
N LEU A 22 -2.89 16.53 -6.50
CA LEU A 22 -3.05 15.68 -7.69
C LEU A 22 -4.16 14.64 -7.50
N ASN A 23 -4.22 14.05 -6.31
CA ASN A 23 -5.24 13.07 -5.98
C ASN A 23 -6.65 13.70 -5.88
N ALA A 24 -6.76 14.85 -5.19
CA ALA A 24 -8.00 15.56 -4.95
C ALA A 24 -8.58 16.21 -6.21
N ASP A 25 -7.73 16.77 -7.06
CA ASP A 25 -8.13 17.56 -8.23
C ASP A 25 -8.32 16.70 -9.49
N HIS A 26 -7.59 15.58 -9.60
CA HIS A 26 -7.55 14.78 -10.83
C HIS A 26 -7.85 13.29 -10.59
N ALA A 27 -7.02 12.60 -9.79
CA ALA A 27 -7.07 11.15 -9.73
C ALA A 27 -8.41 10.62 -9.23
N ILE A 28 -8.99 11.22 -8.18
CA ILE A 28 -10.23 10.74 -7.58
C ILE A 28 -11.44 10.84 -8.53
N PHE A 29 -11.53 11.92 -9.31
CA PHE A 29 -12.60 12.10 -10.30
C PHE A 29 -12.40 11.20 -11.51
N TYR A 30 -11.15 11.04 -11.96
CA TYR A 30 -10.83 10.13 -13.04
C TYR A 30 -11.13 8.68 -12.67
N GLN A 31 -10.81 8.26 -11.45
CA GLN A 31 -11.17 6.93 -10.93
C GLN A 31 -12.68 6.75 -10.91
N TRP A 32 -13.47 7.73 -10.46
CA TRP A 32 -14.93 7.67 -10.53
C TRP A 32 -15.43 7.50 -11.96
N GLN A 33 -14.90 8.29 -12.90
CA GLN A 33 -15.20 8.15 -14.33
C GLN A 33 -14.87 6.74 -14.82
N LYS A 34 -13.74 6.16 -14.42
CA LYS A 34 -13.39 4.79 -14.78
C LYS A 34 -14.37 3.79 -14.18
N LEU A 35 -14.76 3.90 -12.91
CA LEU A 35 -15.76 3.03 -12.29
C LEU A 35 -17.13 3.09 -12.99
N GLU A 36 -17.53 4.26 -13.49
CA GLU A 36 -18.73 4.41 -14.32
C GLU A 36 -18.55 3.75 -15.68
N THR A 37 -17.44 4.02 -16.39
CA THR A 37 -17.20 3.46 -17.73
C THR A 37 -16.96 1.95 -17.73
N THR A 38 -16.39 1.39 -16.66
CA THR A 38 -16.25 -0.06 -16.44
C THR A 38 -17.52 -0.71 -15.90
N ARG A 39 -18.61 0.06 -15.73
CA ARG A 39 -19.91 -0.38 -15.21
C ARG A 39 -19.86 -0.93 -13.78
N CYS A 40 -18.80 -0.63 -13.02
CA CYS A 40 -18.71 -1.03 -11.62
C CYS A 40 -19.85 -0.39 -10.80
N ILE A 41 -20.10 0.92 -10.96
CA ILE A 41 -21.21 1.60 -10.25
C ILE A 41 -22.58 1.10 -10.72
N ASP A 42 -22.71 0.77 -12.01
CA ASP A 42 -23.94 0.20 -12.56
C ASP A 42 -24.34 -1.13 -11.90
N ASN A 43 -23.38 -1.93 -11.44
CA ASN A 43 -23.67 -3.17 -10.73
C ASN A 43 -24.50 -2.93 -9.47
N PHE A 44 -24.22 -1.84 -8.73
CA PHE A 44 -25.02 -1.42 -7.58
C PHE A 44 -26.39 -0.88 -8.01
N ARG A 45 -26.48 -0.14 -9.12
CA ARG A 45 -27.77 0.33 -9.68
C ARG A 45 -28.68 -0.84 -10.08
N ILE A 46 -28.11 -1.90 -10.65
CA ILE A 46 -28.82 -3.12 -11.00
C ILE A 46 -29.27 -3.85 -9.73
N ALA A 47 -28.37 -4.06 -8.76
CA ALA A 47 -28.71 -4.71 -7.50
C ALA A 47 -29.79 -3.95 -6.70
N ALA A 48 -29.82 -2.62 -6.79
CA ALA A 48 -30.84 -1.76 -6.19
C ALA A 48 -32.16 -1.70 -6.99
N GLY A 49 -32.25 -2.35 -8.15
CA GLY A 49 -33.43 -2.28 -9.03
C GLY A 49 -33.63 -0.91 -9.71
N LEU A 50 -32.62 -0.04 -9.71
CA LEU A 50 -32.67 1.30 -10.30
C LEU A 50 -32.22 1.34 -11.76
N LYS A 51 -31.62 0.27 -12.25
CA LYS A 51 -31.18 0.13 -13.65
C LYS A 51 -31.42 -1.29 -14.13
N THR A 52 -32.02 -1.43 -15.31
CA THR A 52 -32.04 -2.71 -16.02
C THR A 52 -30.73 -2.89 -16.79
N GLY A 53 -30.11 -4.06 -16.71
CA GLY A 53 -28.85 -4.32 -17.40
C GLY A 53 -28.24 -5.65 -17.01
N PHE A 54 -27.05 -5.91 -17.55
CA PHE A 54 -26.21 -7.04 -17.16
C PHE A 54 -25.10 -6.52 -16.24
N ARG A 55 -24.82 -7.23 -15.13
CA ARG A 55 -23.66 -6.96 -14.27
C ARG A 55 -22.38 -7.25 -15.03
N GLU A 56 -21.40 -6.36 -14.95
CA GLU A 56 -20.12 -6.50 -15.65
C GLU A 56 -18.93 -6.45 -14.68
N GLY A 57 -17.77 -6.89 -15.14
CA GLY A 57 -16.56 -6.99 -14.30
C GLY A 57 -16.37 -8.33 -13.62
N PHE A 58 -15.31 -8.44 -12.84
CA PHE A 58 -15.03 -9.61 -12.02
C PHE A 58 -15.95 -9.65 -10.80
N PHE A 59 -16.00 -10.80 -10.16
CA PHE A 59 -16.80 -11.00 -8.95
C PHE A 59 -16.37 -10.06 -7.81
N PHE A 60 -15.10 -9.63 -7.76
CA PHE A 60 -14.57 -8.67 -6.78
C PHE A 60 -14.71 -7.18 -7.13
N SER A 61 -15.32 -6.84 -8.27
CA SER A 61 -15.35 -5.45 -8.77
C SER A 61 -16.00 -4.45 -7.80
N ASP A 62 -16.86 -4.90 -6.89
CA ASP A 62 -17.48 -4.08 -5.85
C ASP A 62 -16.42 -3.40 -4.95
N SER A 63 -15.30 -4.09 -4.69
CA SER A 63 -14.20 -3.55 -3.89
C SER A 63 -13.51 -2.34 -4.52
N ASP A 64 -13.54 -2.20 -5.85
CA ASP A 64 -12.93 -1.05 -6.54
C ASP A 64 -13.69 0.24 -6.20
N ALA A 65 -15.03 0.15 -6.13
CA ALA A 65 -15.88 1.25 -5.72
C ALA A 65 -15.77 1.55 -4.22
N PHE A 66 -15.64 0.52 -3.38
CA PHE A 66 -15.44 0.74 -1.94
C PHE A 66 -14.09 1.38 -1.61
N LYS A 67 -13.00 0.99 -2.28
CA LYS A 67 -11.69 1.66 -2.13
C LYS A 67 -11.73 3.11 -2.61
N TRP A 68 -12.49 3.39 -3.69
CA TRP A 68 -12.72 4.76 -4.12
C TRP A 68 -13.48 5.55 -3.05
N LEU A 69 -14.52 4.97 -2.45
CA LEU A 69 -15.29 5.60 -1.38
C LEU A 69 -14.43 5.88 -0.13
N ASP A 70 -13.54 4.95 0.24
CA ASP A 70 -12.53 5.13 1.29
C ASP A 70 -11.62 6.33 0.99
N ALA A 71 -11.02 6.36 -0.21
CA ALA A 71 -10.17 7.46 -0.65
C ALA A 71 -10.92 8.80 -0.68
N ALA A 72 -12.10 8.85 -1.32
CA ALA A 72 -12.92 10.03 -1.47
C ALA A 72 -13.34 10.62 -0.11
N SER A 73 -13.72 9.76 0.84
CA SER A 73 -14.09 10.16 2.20
C SER A 73 -12.96 10.88 2.93
N ARG A 74 -11.72 10.43 2.74
CA ARG A 74 -10.52 11.05 3.35
C ARG A 74 -10.14 12.34 2.63
N ILE A 75 -10.22 12.35 1.30
CA ILE A 75 -9.88 13.50 0.46
C ILE A 75 -10.84 14.66 0.72
N MET A 76 -12.16 14.43 0.74
CA MET A 76 -13.15 15.49 0.89
C MET A 76 -13.06 16.24 2.23
N PHE A 77 -12.42 15.63 3.24
CA PHE A 77 -12.17 16.29 4.51
C PHE A 77 -11.07 17.37 4.39
N HIS A 78 -9.92 17.03 3.80
CA HIS A 78 -8.81 17.96 3.64
C HIS A 78 -8.98 18.92 2.45
N TYR A 79 -9.63 18.44 1.38
CA TYR A 79 -9.87 19.16 0.12
C TYR A 79 -11.37 19.13 -0.21
N PRO A 80 -12.20 19.93 0.49
CA PRO A 80 -13.64 19.90 0.29
C PRO A 80 -14.01 20.39 -1.11
N ASN A 81 -14.66 19.51 -1.87
CA ASN A 81 -15.18 19.79 -3.21
C ASN A 81 -16.66 19.38 -3.27
N PRO A 82 -17.61 20.30 -3.58
CA PRO A 82 -19.04 19.99 -3.62
C PRO A 82 -19.42 18.85 -4.56
N GLU A 83 -18.71 18.68 -5.67
CA GLU A 83 -18.93 17.57 -6.60
C GLU A 83 -18.52 16.24 -5.98
N LEU A 84 -17.34 16.17 -5.36
CA LEU A 84 -16.87 14.95 -4.69
C LEU A 84 -17.81 14.55 -3.54
N ILE A 85 -18.22 15.52 -2.70
CA ILE A 85 -19.16 15.29 -1.60
C ILE A 85 -20.49 14.74 -2.14
N LYS A 86 -20.99 15.30 -3.24
CA LYS A 86 -22.20 14.81 -3.89
C LYS A 86 -22.03 13.37 -4.39
N LEU A 87 -20.92 13.04 -5.05
CA LEU A 87 -20.65 11.68 -5.53
C LEU A 87 -20.59 10.67 -4.39
N VAL A 88 -19.91 11.02 -3.28
CA VAL A 88 -19.85 10.20 -2.07
C VAL A 88 -21.25 9.94 -1.50
N ASN A 89 -22.03 10.99 -1.29
CA ASN A 89 -23.38 10.88 -0.73
C ASN A 89 -24.33 10.09 -1.63
N ASP A 90 -24.31 10.35 -2.94
CA ASP A 90 -25.11 9.62 -3.92
C ASP A 90 -24.73 8.12 -3.94
N PHE A 91 -23.43 7.81 -3.79
CA PHE A 91 -22.98 6.42 -3.76
C PHE A 91 -23.38 5.72 -2.45
N ILE A 92 -23.28 6.38 -1.30
CA ILE A 92 -23.77 5.85 -0.01
C ILE A 92 -25.28 5.57 -0.09
N ASP A 93 -26.06 6.46 -0.72
CA ASP A 93 -27.49 6.26 -0.98
C ASP A 93 -27.76 5.05 -1.88
N LEU A 94 -26.92 4.87 -2.89
CA LEU A 94 -27.02 3.73 -3.79
C LEU A 94 -26.70 2.41 -3.07
N ILE A 95 -25.63 2.36 -2.27
CA ILE A 95 -25.27 1.21 -1.43
C ILE A 95 -26.42 0.88 -0.47
N THR A 96 -27.02 1.91 0.14
CA THR A 96 -28.18 1.74 1.05
C THR A 96 -29.33 1.01 0.36
N LYS A 97 -29.61 1.35 -0.91
CA LYS A 97 -30.69 0.72 -1.69
C LYS A 97 -30.31 -0.66 -2.23
N ALA A 98 -29.03 -0.90 -2.48
CA ALA A 98 -28.52 -2.19 -2.96
C ALA A 98 -28.38 -3.23 -1.85
N GLN A 99 -28.19 -2.83 -0.59
CA GLN A 99 -28.06 -3.75 0.55
C GLN A 99 -29.38 -4.49 0.80
N GLN A 100 -29.31 -5.81 0.95
CA GLN A 100 -30.48 -6.63 1.31
C GLN A 100 -30.91 -6.37 2.77
N PRO A 101 -32.18 -6.65 3.13
CA PRO A 101 -32.71 -6.35 4.47
C PRO A 101 -31.92 -6.98 5.64
N ASP A 102 -31.27 -8.11 5.43
CA ASP A 102 -30.47 -8.81 6.44
C ASP A 102 -29.01 -8.33 6.53
N GLY A 103 -28.63 -7.33 5.74
CA GLY A 103 -27.29 -6.76 5.69
C GLY A 103 -26.42 -7.26 4.55
N TYR A 104 -26.84 -8.29 3.81
CA TYR A 104 -26.04 -8.83 2.70
C TYR A 104 -25.88 -7.82 1.56
N ILE A 105 -24.63 -7.63 1.12
CA ILE A 105 -24.30 -6.80 -0.04
C ILE A 105 -23.10 -7.38 -0.76
N TYR A 106 -23.34 -7.88 -1.97
CA TYR A 106 -22.33 -8.41 -2.87
C TYR A 106 -22.99 -8.61 -4.23
N THR A 107 -22.77 -7.65 -5.13
CA THR A 107 -23.63 -7.47 -6.28
C THR A 107 -23.45 -8.58 -7.34
N TYR A 108 -22.38 -9.37 -7.30
CA TYR A 108 -22.21 -10.58 -8.12
C TYR A 108 -23.27 -11.64 -7.81
N ASN A 109 -23.40 -12.05 -6.55
CA ASN A 109 -24.41 -13.02 -6.16
C ASN A 109 -25.83 -12.45 -6.19
N GLN A 110 -26.02 -11.20 -5.75
CA GLN A 110 -27.35 -10.57 -5.77
C GLN A 110 -27.97 -10.55 -7.18
N VAL A 111 -27.15 -10.38 -8.22
CA VAL A 111 -27.61 -10.29 -9.61
C VAL A 111 -27.58 -11.63 -10.33
N HIS A 112 -26.49 -12.39 -10.26
CA HIS A 112 -26.34 -13.61 -11.06
C HIS A 112 -26.81 -14.89 -10.36
N PHE A 113 -26.73 -14.92 -9.03
CA PHE A 113 -27.00 -16.12 -8.23
C PHE A 113 -27.87 -15.79 -7.01
N PRO A 114 -29.07 -15.23 -7.22
CA PRO A 114 -29.93 -14.83 -6.11
C PRO A 114 -30.18 -16.03 -5.20
N ASN A 115 -30.16 -15.78 -3.88
CA ASN A 115 -30.24 -16.78 -2.81
C ASN A 115 -29.01 -17.68 -2.63
N GLN A 116 -27.90 -17.42 -3.32
CA GLN A 116 -26.60 -18.05 -3.04
C GLN A 116 -25.68 -17.04 -2.36
N ARG A 117 -25.10 -17.43 -1.23
CA ARG A 117 -24.08 -16.66 -0.50
C ARG A 117 -23.09 -17.64 0.12
N TRP A 118 -21.85 -17.21 0.30
CA TRP A 118 -20.80 -17.94 1.02
C TRP A 118 -20.37 -19.27 0.38
N VAL A 119 -20.44 -19.38 -0.95
CA VAL A 119 -20.22 -20.65 -1.67
C VAL A 119 -18.72 -20.88 -1.94
N ASP A 120 -18.11 -19.99 -2.71
CA ASP A 120 -16.74 -20.13 -3.21
C ASP A 120 -15.79 -19.15 -2.52
N LEU A 121 -15.80 -19.12 -1.18
CA LEU A 121 -15.03 -18.15 -0.40
C LEU A 121 -13.52 -18.17 -0.69
N GLN A 122 -12.91 -19.28 -1.15
CA GLN A 122 -11.48 -19.29 -1.50
C GLN A 122 -11.16 -18.62 -2.85
N VAL A 123 -12.19 -18.26 -3.63
CA VAL A 123 -12.06 -17.75 -5.00
C VAL A 123 -12.85 -16.45 -5.20
N GLU A 124 -14.10 -16.35 -4.76
CA GLU A 124 -15.04 -15.29 -5.16
C GLU A 124 -15.00 -14.00 -4.30
N HIS A 125 -14.10 -13.86 -3.32
CA HIS A 125 -13.81 -12.56 -2.66
C HIS A 125 -15.04 -11.88 -2.00
N GLU A 126 -16.00 -12.64 -1.49
CA GLU A 126 -17.17 -12.09 -0.79
C GLU A 126 -16.75 -11.31 0.46
N PHE A 127 -15.92 -11.89 1.34
CA PHE A 127 -15.48 -11.18 2.54
C PHE A 127 -14.48 -10.09 2.22
N TYR A 128 -13.65 -10.27 1.19
CA TYR A 128 -12.76 -9.23 0.70
C TYR A 128 -13.52 -7.95 0.30
N CYS A 129 -14.60 -8.06 -0.47
CA CYS A 129 -15.42 -6.90 -0.83
C CYS A 129 -16.09 -6.26 0.40
N LEU A 130 -16.60 -7.08 1.32
CA LEU A 130 -17.19 -6.59 2.58
C LEU A 130 -16.17 -5.88 3.46
N GLY A 131 -14.93 -6.38 3.51
CA GLY A 131 -13.86 -5.73 4.25
C GLY A 131 -13.55 -4.33 3.71
N HIS A 132 -13.44 -4.18 2.38
CA HIS A 132 -13.28 -2.84 1.77
C HIS A 132 -14.47 -1.91 2.01
N LEU A 133 -15.71 -2.42 2.04
CA LEU A 133 -16.88 -1.62 2.45
C LEU A 133 -16.76 -1.13 3.90
N ILE A 134 -16.35 -2.02 4.81
CA ILE A 134 -16.17 -1.68 6.23
C ILE A 134 -15.05 -0.65 6.40
N GLU A 135 -13.91 -0.80 5.72
CA GLU A 135 -12.84 0.19 5.77
C GLU A 135 -13.32 1.57 5.28
N ALA A 136 -14.03 1.62 4.14
CA ALA A 136 -14.61 2.85 3.62
C ALA A 136 -15.58 3.51 4.61
N ALA A 137 -16.40 2.70 5.28
CA ALA A 137 -17.36 3.17 6.28
C ALA A 137 -16.69 3.77 7.52
N VAL A 138 -15.62 3.14 8.02
CA VAL A 138 -14.82 3.66 9.13
C VAL A 138 -14.15 4.96 8.71
N SER A 139 -13.53 5.03 7.53
CA SER A 139 -12.91 6.25 7.00
C SER A 139 -13.90 7.41 6.88
N HIS A 140 -15.10 7.14 6.34
CA HIS A 140 -16.16 8.13 6.23
C HIS A 140 -16.62 8.64 7.59
N PHE A 141 -16.83 7.73 8.54
CA PHE A 141 -17.21 8.11 9.90
C PHE A 141 -16.13 8.94 10.59
N GLU A 142 -14.86 8.54 10.47
CA GLU A 142 -13.73 9.32 11.00
C GLU A 142 -13.67 10.73 10.39
N ALA A 143 -13.92 10.87 9.09
CA ALA A 143 -13.85 12.15 8.38
C ALA A 143 -15.04 13.08 8.67
N THR A 144 -16.26 12.54 8.81
CA THR A 144 -17.51 13.32 8.79
C THR A 144 -18.30 13.26 10.09
N SER A 145 -18.02 12.29 10.96
CA SER A 145 -18.88 11.87 12.08
C SER A 145 -20.28 11.38 11.67
N GLU A 146 -20.56 11.21 10.38
CA GLU A 146 -21.84 10.69 9.91
C GLU A 146 -21.90 9.16 9.99
N THR A 147 -23.02 8.63 10.49
CA THR A 147 -23.17 7.20 10.81
C THR A 147 -23.87 6.38 9.74
N LYS A 148 -24.34 7.00 8.64
CA LYS A 148 -25.14 6.31 7.62
C LYS A 148 -24.38 5.15 6.98
N LEU A 149 -23.19 5.40 6.45
CA LEU A 149 -22.34 4.36 5.87
C LEU A 149 -21.82 3.38 6.93
N LEU A 150 -21.49 3.86 8.13
CA LEU A 150 -21.11 3.01 9.26
C LEU A 150 -22.20 1.99 9.62
N SER A 151 -23.46 2.42 9.63
CA SER A 151 -24.61 1.56 9.92
C SER A 151 -24.82 0.47 8.84
N ILE A 152 -24.54 0.79 7.57
CA ILE A 152 -24.57 -0.18 6.48
C ILE A 152 -23.50 -1.26 6.70
N ALA A 153 -22.27 -0.83 7.01
CA ALA A 153 -21.16 -1.74 7.30
C ALA A 153 -21.43 -2.60 8.55
N GLN A 154 -21.99 -2.02 9.62
CA GLN A 154 -22.38 -2.77 10.82
C GLN A 154 -23.42 -3.84 10.52
N LYS A 155 -24.43 -3.59 9.68
CA LYS A 155 -25.39 -4.62 9.27
C LYS A 155 -24.72 -5.78 8.52
N ALA A 156 -23.78 -5.47 7.63
CA ALA A 156 -23.03 -6.50 6.91
C ALA A 156 -22.13 -7.31 7.87
N ALA A 157 -21.46 -6.64 8.81
CA ALA A 157 -20.62 -7.28 9.82
C ALA A 157 -21.44 -8.11 10.83
N ASP A 158 -22.62 -7.63 11.25
CA ASP A 158 -23.56 -8.36 12.10
C ASP A 158 -24.04 -9.65 11.42
N LEU A 159 -24.28 -9.61 10.11
CA LEU A 159 -24.59 -10.82 9.33
C LEU A 159 -23.41 -11.79 9.31
N LEU A 160 -22.17 -11.31 9.16
CA LEU A 160 -20.98 -12.16 9.25
C LEU A 160 -20.82 -12.78 10.65
N VAL A 161 -21.04 -12.02 11.72
CA VAL A 161 -21.02 -12.54 13.10
C VAL A 161 -22.08 -13.62 13.25
N LYS A 162 -23.31 -13.36 12.82
CA LYS A 162 -24.42 -14.32 12.88
C LYS A 162 -24.11 -15.62 12.16
N ASP A 163 -23.55 -15.54 10.95
CA ASP A 163 -23.32 -16.72 10.12
C ASP A 163 -22.00 -17.44 10.45
N PHE A 164 -20.99 -16.73 11.01
CA PHE A 164 -19.61 -17.24 11.13
C PHE A 164 -18.96 -17.18 12.52
N ALA A 165 -19.62 -16.66 13.56
CA ALA A 165 -19.04 -16.67 14.91
C ALA A 165 -18.62 -18.09 15.34
N ASP A 166 -19.45 -19.10 15.06
CA ASP A 166 -19.21 -20.50 15.40
C ASP A 166 -18.90 -21.39 14.18
N SER A 167 -18.51 -20.80 13.04
CA SER A 167 -18.26 -21.58 11.82
C SER A 167 -16.97 -22.40 11.88
N THR A 168 -16.90 -23.39 11.00
CA THR A 168 -15.68 -24.18 10.78
C THR A 168 -14.64 -23.38 9.98
N PRO A 169 -13.38 -23.84 9.94
CA PRO A 169 -12.33 -23.26 9.09
C PRO A 169 -12.65 -23.21 7.60
N GLU A 170 -13.63 -24.02 7.15
CA GLU A 170 -14.08 -24.06 5.76
C GLU A 170 -14.61 -22.71 5.24
N PHE A 171 -14.97 -21.81 6.15
CA PHE A 171 -15.53 -20.49 5.85
C PHE A 171 -14.55 -19.37 6.16
N THR A 172 -13.38 -19.43 5.52
CA THR A 172 -12.41 -18.32 5.47
C THR A 172 -12.31 -17.87 4.02
N ASP A 173 -12.11 -16.57 3.79
CA ASP A 173 -11.89 -16.04 2.44
C ASP A 173 -10.48 -16.42 1.95
N GLY A 174 -10.38 -16.68 0.65
CA GLY A 174 -9.12 -16.93 -0.04
C GLY A 174 -8.27 -15.68 -0.16
N HIS A 175 -8.86 -14.49 -0.03
CA HIS A 175 -8.16 -13.22 0.05
C HIS A 175 -8.45 -12.52 1.38
N GLU A 176 -7.42 -12.39 2.21
CA GLU A 176 -7.43 -11.64 3.47
C GLU A 176 -7.77 -10.18 3.24
N GLU A 177 -8.48 -9.57 4.19
CA GLU A 177 -8.86 -8.15 4.24
C GLU A 177 -9.86 -7.96 5.40
N ILE A 178 -10.85 -8.86 5.47
CA ILE A 178 -11.96 -8.76 6.43
C ILE A 178 -11.47 -8.74 7.88
N GLU A 179 -10.35 -9.40 8.17
CA GLU A 179 -9.74 -9.43 9.49
C GLU A 179 -9.26 -8.02 9.93
N ILE A 180 -8.63 -7.26 9.03
CA ILE A 180 -8.23 -5.86 9.27
C ILE A 180 -9.48 -5.01 9.49
N ALA A 181 -10.44 -5.13 8.59
CA ALA A 181 -11.63 -4.30 8.56
C ALA A 181 -12.49 -4.49 9.82
N LEU A 182 -12.67 -5.73 10.29
CA LEU A 182 -13.39 -6.03 11.52
C LEU A 182 -12.70 -5.48 12.78
N ILE A 183 -11.36 -5.50 12.84
CA ILE A 183 -10.62 -4.88 13.95
C ILE A 183 -10.80 -3.35 13.92
N LYS A 184 -10.75 -2.72 12.75
CA LYS A 184 -11.03 -1.28 12.61
C LYS A 184 -12.47 -0.94 12.99
N LEU A 185 -13.44 -1.76 12.58
CA LEU A 185 -14.84 -1.56 12.95
C LEU A 185 -15.08 -1.72 14.45
N TRP A 186 -14.42 -2.69 15.10
CA TRP A 186 -14.42 -2.80 16.55
C TRP A 186 -13.89 -1.52 17.21
N LYS A 187 -12.73 -1.01 16.78
CA LYS A 187 -12.17 0.26 17.30
C LYS A 187 -13.12 1.45 17.11
N ALA A 188 -13.92 1.46 16.04
CA ALA A 188 -14.87 2.54 15.75
C ALA A 188 -16.23 2.41 16.48
N THR A 189 -16.57 1.23 17.02
CA THR A 189 -17.94 0.93 17.51
C THR A 189 -17.99 0.27 18.88
N ASP A 190 -16.86 -0.12 19.45
CA ASP A 190 -16.73 -0.87 20.70
C ASP A 190 -17.48 -2.22 20.73
N ARG A 191 -17.86 -2.77 19.57
CA ARG A 191 -18.56 -4.05 19.44
C ARG A 191 -17.56 -5.22 19.43
N ILE A 192 -17.39 -5.87 20.58
CA ILE A 192 -16.39 -6.91 20.80
C ILE A 192 -16.56 -8.14 19.88
N GLU A 193 -17.78 -8.38 19.37
CA GLU A 193 -18.06 -9.49 18.48
C GLU A 193 -17.29 -9.39 17.16
N TYR A 194 -17.04 -8.18 16.67
CA TYR A 194 -16.24 -7.96 15.45
C TYR A 194 -14.78 -8.35 15.66
N LEU A 195 -14.21 -7.98 16.81
CA LEU A 195 -12.86 -8.40 17.18
C LEU A 195 -12.77 -9.93 17.36
N ALA A 196 -13.75 -10.53 18.03
CA ALA A 196 -13.81 -11.96 18.24
C ALA A 196 -13.86 -12.73 16.91
N LEU A 197 -14.66 -12.25 15.95
CA LEU A 197 -14.75 -12.84 14.62
C LEU A 197 -13.45 -12.67 13.81
N ALA A 198 -12.82 -11.49 13.85
CA ALA A 198 -11.53 -11.27 13.21
C ALA A 198 -10.46 -12.23 13.72
N LYS A 199 -10.37 -12.37 15.05
CA LYS A 199 -9.48 -13.34 15.70
C LYS A 199 -9.79 -14.77 15.27
N ALA A 200 -11.06 -15.15 15.23
CA ALA A 200 -11.47 -16.49 14.82
C ALA A 200 -11.07 -16.79 13.37
N PHE A 201 -11.24 -15.85 12.42
CA PHE A 201 -10.79 -16.05 11.04
C PHE A 201 -9.28 -16.24 10.92
N LEU A 202 -8.48 -15.46 11.68
CA LEU A 202 -7.04 -15.66 11.74
C LEU A 202 -6.68 -17.05 12.28
N GLU A 203 -7.28 -17.47 13.40
CA GLU A 203 -6.96 -18.76 14.04
C GLU A 203 -7.43 -19.97 13.23
N ARG A 204 -8.49 -19.81 12.44
CA ARG A 204 -8.99 -20.84 11.50
C ARG A 204 -8.10 -21.01 10.28
N ARG A 205 -7.41 -19.96 9.84
CA ARG A 205 -6.59 -20.00 8.61
C ARG A 205 -5.48 -21.04 8.72
N GLY A 206 -5.38 -21.89 7.71
CA GLY A 206 -4.41 -22.98 7.66
C GLY A 206 -4.82 -24.27 8.37
N THR A 207 -6.08 -24.37 8.82
CA THR A 207 -6.60 -25.55 9.55
C THR A 207 -7.68 -26.33 8.77
N ILE A 208 -7.94 -25.95 7.51
CA ILE A 208 -8.84 -26.66 6.60
C ILE A 208 -8.30 -28.07 6.31
N LYS A 209 -9.12 -29.09 6.58
CA LYS A 209 -8.75 -30.49 6.29
C LYS A 209 -8.88 -30.74 4.80
N PHE A 210 -7.89 -31.42 4.21
CA PHE A 210 -7.87 -31.72 2.76
C PHE A 210 -8.02 -30.46 1.89
N PHE A 211 -7.34 -29.36 2.26
CA PHE A 211 -7.37 -28.10 1.52
C PHE A 211 -7.23 -28.23 -0.01
N PRO A 212 -6.31 -29.06 -0.57
CA PRO A 212 -6.20 -29.20 -2.02
C PRO A 212 -7.50 -29.65 -2.69
N TYR A 213 -8.27 -30.53 -2.05
CA TYR A 213 -9.55 -31.01 -2.56
C TYR A 213 -10.62 -29.92 -2.49
N LYS A 214 -10.69 -29.18 -1.37
CA LYS A 214 -11.58 -28.01 -1.23
C LYS A 214 -11.29 -26.97 -2.33
N MET A 215 -10.02 -26.61 -2.48
CA MET A 215 -9.57 -25.62 -3.46
C MET A 215 -9.89 -26.07 -4.89
N PHE A 216 -9.62 -27.34 -5.22
CA PHE A 216 -9.99 -27.90 -6.52
C PHE A 216 -11.50 -27.81 -6.77
N ASN A 217 -12.33 -28.17 -5.79
CA ASN A 217 -13.78 -28.09 -5.91
C ASN A 217 -14.27 -26.65 -6.10
N GLN A 218 -13.77 -25.69 -5.33
CA GLN A 218 -14.18 -24.28 -5.46
C GLN A 218 -13.68 -23.64 -6.76
N VAL A 219 -12.50 -24.02 -7.26
CA VAL A 219 -12.04 -23.59 -8.59
C VAL A 219 -12.96 -24.17 -9.68
N MET A 220 -13.35 -25.44 -9.57
CA MET A 220 -14.28 -26.06 -10.52
C MET A 220 -15.67 -25.43 -10.47
N ASP A 221 -16.19 -25.14 -9.27
CA ASP A 221 -17.51 -24.51 -9.12
C ASP A 221 -17.50 -23.05 -9.58
N SER A 222 -16.49 -22.27 -9.21
CA SER A 222 -16.34 -20.90 -9.67
C SER A 222 -16.22 -20.83 -11.21
N ASN A 223 -15.45 -21.74 -11.83
CA ASN A 223 -15.40 -21.85 -13.30
C ASN A 223 -16.78 -22.19 -13.89
N ARG A 224 -17.54 -23.09 -13.26
CA ARG A 224 -18.91 -23.42 -13.69
C ARG A 224 -19.82 -22.20 -13.60
N ARG A 225 -19.77 -21.45 -12.50
CA ARG A 225 -20.53 -20.22 -12.26
C ARG A 225 -20.16 -19.13 -13.27
N MET A 226 -18.87 -18.90 -13.52
CA MET A 226 -18.41 -17.99 -14.57
C MET A 226 -18.92 -18.39 -15.96
N ASN A 227 -18.98 -19.69 -16.27
CA ASN A 227 -19.55 -20.17 -17.53
C ASN A 227 -21.07 -19.91 -17.62
N ILE A 228 -21.81 -20.09 -16.52
CA ILE A 228 -23.24 -19.73 -16.44
C ILE A 228 -23.42 -18.23 -16.70
N VAL A 229 -22.63 -17.37 -16.06
CA VAL A 229 -22.66 -15.91 -16.29
C VAL A 229 -22.34 -15.58 -17.75
N ALA A 230 -21.32 -16.21 -18.34
CA ALA A 230 -20.96 -15.99 -19.74
C ALA A 230 -22.08 -16.42 -20.71
N GLN A 231 -22.80 -17.51 -20.42
CA GLN A 231 -23.96 -17.94 -21.20
C GLN A 231 -25.14 -16.98 -21.03
N ALA A 232 -25.44 -16.56 -19.79
CA ALA A 232 -26.47 -15.58 -19.50
C ALA A 232 -26.19 -14.25 -20.21
N ARG A 233 -24.93 -13.80 -20.24
CA ARG A 233 -24.49 -12.61 -20.98
C ARG A 233 -24.77 -12.74 -22.47
N LYS A 234 -24.42 -13.88 -23.07
CA LYS A 234 -24.71 -14.15 -24.49
C LYS A 234 -26.21 -14.17 -24.78
N ALA A 235 -27.02 -14.73 -23.90
CA ALA A 235 -28.48 -14.71 -24.04
C ALA A 235 -29.03 -13.28 -23.96
N TRP A 236 -28.61 -12.54 -22.94
CA TRP A 236 -29.02 -11.15 -22.71
C TRP A 236 -28.67 -10.24 -23.89
N LEU A 237 -27.46 -10.37 -24.46
CA LEU A 237 -27.04 -9.61 -25.65
C LEU A 237 -27.85 -9.93 -26.92
N ARG A 238 -28.39 -11.16 -27.05
CA ARG A 238 -29.29 -11.49 -28.17
C ARG A 238 -30.65 -10.81 -28.04
N GLU A 239 -31.12 -10.63 -26.81
CA GLU A 239 -32.39 -9.96 -26.51
C GLU A 239 -32.26 -8.42 -26.53
N HIS A 240 -31.03 -7.90 -26.38
CA HIS A 240 -30.74 -6.47 -26.34
C HIS A 240 -29.66 -6.10 -27.38
N PRO A 241 -29.94 -6.25 -28.69
CA PRO A 241 -28.95 -6.04 -29.75
C PRO A 241 -28.46 -4.59 -29.86
N ASP A 242 -29.28 -3.64 -29.43
CA ASP A 242 -28.93 -2.20 -29.40
C ASP A 242 -28.03 -1.83 -28.20
N HIS A 243 -27.74 -2.77 -27.29
CA HIS A 243 -26.88 -2.52 -26.15
C HIS A 243 -25.40 -2.66 -26.54
N ASN A 244 -24.63 -1.59 -26.42
CA ASN A 244 -23.20 -1.59 -26.71
C ASN A 244 -22.48 -2.73 -25.98
N THR A 245 -21.71 -3.52 -26.75
CA THR A 245 -20.89 -4.60 -26.21
C THR A 245 -19.84 -4.00 -25.26
N PHE A 246 -19.93 -4.38 -23.99
CA PHE A 246 -18.93 -3.99 -23.01
C PHE A 246 -17.69 -4.87 -23.16
N LYS A 247 -16.53 -4.23 -23.08
CA LYS A 247 -15.23 -4.90 -23.04
C LYS A 247 -14.48 -4.36 -21.83
N LEU A 248 -14.01 -5.26 -20.98
CA LEU A 248 -13.08 -4.88 -19.93
C LEU A 248 -11.80 -4.29 -20.55
N PRO A 249 -11.11 -3.38 -19.84
CA PRO A 249 -9.80 -2.92 -20.23
C PRO A 249 -8.81 -4.07 -20.43
N GLU A 250 -7.64 -3.77 -20.97
CA GLU A 250 -6.60 -4.79 -21.13
C GLU A 250 -5.99 -5.18 -19.78
N ARG A 251 -5.57 -6.44 -19.68
CA ARG A 251 -4.78 -6.91 -18.55
C ARG A 251 -3.37 -6.31 -18.61
N ASN A 252 -2.78 -6.09 -17.45
CA ASN A 252 -1.41 -5.58 -17.35
C ASN A 252 -0.40 -6.51 -18.05
N LYS A 253 0.53 -5.91 -18.80
CA LYS A 253 1.59 -6.64 -19.51
C LYS A 253 2.76 -6.89 -18.57
N ASN A 254 3.23 -8.13 -18.54
CA ASN A 254 4.38 -8.56 -17.76
C ASN A 254 5.15 -9.68 -18.47
N VAL A 255 6.42 -9.85 -18.11
CA VAL A 255 7.23 -10.97 -18.60
C VAL A 255 6.86 -12.22 -17.82
N VAL A 256 6.25 -13.20 -18.50
CA VAL A 256 5.83 -14.46 -17.89
C VAL A 256 6.76 -15.61 -18.29
N PRO A 257 7.61 -16.06 -17.37
CA PRO A 257 8.29 -17.34 -17.42
C PRO A 257 7.50 -18.57 -17.90
N PHE A 258 8.09 -19.44 -18.73
CA PHE A 258 7.47 -20.72 -19.15
C PHE A 258 7.11 -21.65 -17.97
N TRP A 259 7.81 -21.53 -16.84
CA TRP A 259 7.66 -22.35 -15.63
C TRP A 259 6.67 -21.75 -14.64
N ALA A 260 6.13 -20.55 -14.90
CA ALA A 260 5.20 -19.89 -13.99
C ALA A 260 3.88 -20.64 -13.84
N GLY A 261 3.33 -21.21 -14.92
CA GLY A 261 2.03 -21.90 -14.90
C GLY A 261 1.99 -23.09 -13.92
N PRO A 262 2.86 -24.10 -14.08
CA PRO A 262 2.94 -25.23 -13.16
C PRO A 262 3.22 -24.81 -11.71
N ARG A 263 4.06 -23.79 -11.51
CA ARG A 263 4.39 -23.27 -10.18
C ARG A 263 3.20 -22.59 -9.51
N PHE A 264 2.42 -21.81 -10.26
CA PHE A 264 1.19 -21.20 -9.78
C PHE A 264 0.18 -22.27 -9.36
N ALA A 265 -0.06 -23.27 -10.19
CA ALA A 265 -0.97 -24.38 -9.88
C ALA A 265 -0.57 -25.11 -8.58
N LEU A 266 0.73 -25.40 -8.40
CA LEU A 266 1.23 -26.01 -7.16
C LEU A 266 1.04 -25.10 -5.94
N SER A 267 1.29 -23.78 -6.09
CA SER A 267 1.08 -22.80 -5.02
C SER A 267 -0.40 -22.71 -4.61
N ALA A 268 -1.31 -22.70 -5.58
CA ALA A 268 -2.75 -22.67 -5.34
C ALA A 268 -3.23 -23.96 -4.65
N LEU A 269 -2.91 -25.13 -5.20
CA LEU A 269 -3.35 -26.42 -4.65
C LEU A 269 -2.76 -26.72 -3.27
N SER A 270 -1.51 -26.30 -3.00
CA SER A 270 -0.90 -26.44 -1.67
C SER A 270 -1.47 -25.47 -0.62
N GLY A 271 -2.30 -24.51 -1.02
CA GLY A 271 -2.80 -23.44 -0.16
C GLY A 271 -1.79 -22.34 0.14
N LYS A 272 -0.60 -22.36 -0.47
CA LYS A 272 0.38 -21.28 -0.29
C LYS A 272 -0.13 -19.96 -0.85
N TYR A 273 -0.81 -19.99 -2.00
CA TYR A 273 -1.37 -18.79 -2.66
C TYR A 273 -2.35 -18.00 -1.79
N ASN A 274 -3.10 -18.68 -0.90
CA ASN A 274 -4.10 -18.12 0.00
C ASN A 274 -3.66 -18.17 1.48
N GLN A 275 -2.38 -18.48 1.75
CA GLN A 275 -1.85 -18.61 3.11
C GLN A 275 -2.60 -19.65 3.98
N GLN A 276 -3.16 -20.68 3.34
CA GLN A 276 -3.88 -21.81 3.93
C GLN A 276 -3.03 -23.08 4.07
N HIS A 277 -1.78 -23.05 3.62
CA HIS A 277 -0.88 -24.20 3.63
C HIS A 277 -0.49 -24.67 5.05
N LYS A 278 -0.57 -23.80 6.05
CA LYS A 278 -0.25 -24.06 7.46
C LYS A 278 -0.99 -23.10 8.38
N PRO A 279 -1.28 -23.50 9.64
CA PRO A 279 -1.73 -22.58 10.67
C PRO A 279 -0.81 -21.36 10.75
N ILE A 280 -1.38 -20.20 11.02
CA ILE A 280 -0.64 -18.93 11.06
C ILE A 280 0.62 -19.01 11.93
N ALA A 281 0.52 -19.62 13.13
CA ALA A 281 1.63 -19.75 14.08
C ALA A 281 2.83 -20.55 13.51
N ASP A 282 2.58 -21.40 12.53
CA ASP A 282 3.57 -22.28 11.89
C ASP A 282 4.12 -21.71 10.57
N GLN A 283 3.61 -20.57 10.11
CA GLN A 283 4.16 -19.85 8.96
C GLN A 283 5.40 -19.08 9.39
N LYS A 284 6.53 -19.28 8.69
CA LYS A 284 7.85 -18.72 9.08
C LYS A 284 8.51 -17.88 8.00
N LYS A 285 7.86 -17.69 6.85
CA LYS A 285 8.42 -17.00 5.68
C LYS A 285 7.34 -16.26 4.91
N ALA A 286 7.75 -15.22 4.18
CA ALA A 286 6.89 -14.51 3.24
C ALA A 286 6.63 -15.36 1.98
N GLU A 287 5.43 -15.94 1.87
CA GLU A 287 5.06 -16.91 0.83
C GLU A 287 3.65 -16.63 0.27
N GLY A 288 3.39 -17.11 -0.96
CA GLY A 288 2.08 -16.95 -1.60
C GLY A 288 1.91 -15.59 -2.28
N HIS A 289 0.66 -15.21 -2.54
CA HIS A 289 0.30 -13.91 -3.09
C HIS A 289 0.72 -12.79 -2.12
N SER A 290 1.37 -11.73 -2.62
CA SER A 290 2.03 -10.76 -1.74
C SER A 290 1.04 -9.83 -1.01
N VAL A 291 -0.01 -9.33 -1.67
CA VAL A 291 -1.04 -8.48 -1.01
C VAL A 291 -1.75 -9.24 0.11
N ARG A 292 -2.34 -10.39 -0.21
CA ARG A 292 -2.91 -11.35 0.75
C ARG A 292 -2.05 -11.59 1.97
N PHE A 293 -0.79 -11.93 1.74
CA PHE A 293 0.17 -12.16 2.81
C PHE A 293 0.33 -10.90 3.68
N CYS A 294 0.52 -9.73 3.09
CA CYS A 294 0.69 -8.49 3.86
C CYS A 294 -0.57 -8.08 4.61
N TYR A 295 -1.76 -8.31 4.05
CA TYR A 295 -3.02 -8.03 4.75
C TYR A 295 -3.20 -8.98 5.93
N LEU A 296 -2.87 -10.26 5.76
CA LEU A 296 -2.81 -11.23 6.86
C LEU A 296 -1.89 -10.75 7.99
N LYS A 297 -0.66 -10.35 7.66
CA LYS A 297 0.33 -9.91 8.65
C LYS A 297 -0.02 -8.58 9.31
N THR A 298 -0.71 -7.70 8.59
CA THR A 298 -1.28 -6.46 9.17
C THR A 298 -2.31 -6.81 10.24
N ALA A 299 -3.27 -7.68 9.93
CA ALA A 299 -4.29 -8.11 10.91
C ALA A 299 -3.68 -8.84 12.13
N GLU A 300 -2.67 -9.69 11.92
CA GLU A 300 -1.94 -10.33 13.02
C GLU A 300 -1.21 -9.32 13.91
N ALA A 301 -0.60 -8.30 13.34
CA ALA A 301 0.07 -7.23 14.08
C ALA A 301 -0.94 -6.39 14.87
N MET A 302 -2.07 -6.01 14.26
CA MET A 302 -3.15 -5.31 14.96
C MET A 302 -3.70 -6.14 16.14
N LEU A 303 -3.85 -7.45 15.95
CA LEU A 303 -4.30 -8.35 17.02
C LEU A 303 -3.25 -8.47 18.14
N ALA A 304 -1.96 -8.43 17.82
CA ALA A 304 -0.88 -8.50 18.81
C ALA A 304 -0.81 -7.28 19.75
N GLN A 305 -1.47 -6.17 19.40
CA GLN A 305 -1.60 -4.99 20.28
C GLN A 305 -2.62 -5.22 21.40
N ILE A 306 -3.41 -6.28 21.32
CA ILE A 306 -4.47 -6.59 22.29
C ILE A 306 -3.87 -7.43 23.42
N PRO A 307 -4.18 -7.10 24.70
CA PRO A 307 -3.65 -7.83 25.84
C PRO A 307 -3.85 -9.35 25.72
N GLY A 308 -2.77 -10.11 25.92
CA GLY A 308 -2.76 -11.57 25.83
C GLY A 308 -2.53 -12.14 24.41
N GLN A 309 -2.20 -11.31 23.42
CA GLN A 309 -1.85 -11.72 22.05
C GLN A 309 -0.38 -11.41 21.68
N GLU A 310 0.44 -11.01 22.64
CA GLU A 310 1.82 -10.54 22.44
C GLU A 310 2.78 -11.64 21.96
N ASN A 311 2.41 -12.91 22.13
CA ASN A 311 3.17 -14.06 21.64
C ASN A 311 3.34 -14.07 20.11
N ARG A 312 2.57 -13.25 19.38
CA ARG A 312 2.65 -13.06 17.92
C ARG A 312 3.80 -12.14 17.49
N ILE A 313 4.29 -11.25 18.36
CA ILE A 313 5.24 -10.19 18.00
C ILE A 313 6.55 -10.76 17.44
N LYS A 314 7.17 -11.70 18.17
CA LYS A 314 8.45 -12.29 17.76
C LYS A 314 8.36 -13.01 16.40
N PRO A 315 7.40 -13.93 16.17
CA PRO A 315 7.21 -14.53 14.85
C PRO A 315 6.99 -13.50 13.72
N LEU A 316 6.20 -12.45 13.96
CA LEU A 316 5.98 -11.40 12.96
C LEU A 316 7.28 -10.68 12.61
N HIS A 317 8.08 -10.33 13.61
CA HIS A 317 9.40 -9.70 13.42
C HIS A 317 10.36 -10.60 12.62
N GLU A 318 10.44 -11.89 12.95
CA GLU A 318 11.29 -12.86 12.24
C GLU A 318 10.89 -13.01 10.77
N ILE A 319 9.58 -13.05 10.49
CA ILE A 319 9.04 -13.13 9.14
C ILE A 319 9.30 -11.83 8.36
N TRP A 320 9.11 -10.67 8.99
CA TRP A 320 9.42 -9.37 8.40
C TRP A 320 10.90 -9.29 8.02
N THR A 321 11.77 -9.65 8.96
CA THR A 321 13.22 -9.72 8.76
C THR A 321 13.57 -10.64 7.58
N GLN A 322 12.94 -11.82 7.49
CA GLN A 322 13.15 -12.73 6.36
C GLN A 322 12.69 -12.13 5.02
N MET A 323 11.56 -11.42 5.00
CA MET A 323 11.05 -10.76 3.79
C MET A 323 12.03 -9.69 3.30
N VAL A 324 12.40 -8.73 4.17
CA VAL A 324 13.22 -7.57 3.78
C VAL A 324 14.64 -7.98 3.43
N THR A 325 15.17 -9.03 4.04
CA THR A 325 16.54 -9.50 3.77
C THR A 325 16.63 -10.47 2.60
N ARG A 326 15.57 -11.17 2.21
CA ARG A 326 15.66 -12.25 1.20
C ARG A 326 14.75 -12.11 0.00
N ARG A 327 13.62 -11.40 0.10
CA ARG A 327 12.52 -11.42 -0.90
C ARG A 327 11.95 -10.04 -1.24
N MET A 328 12.74 -8.99 -1.07
CA MET A 328 12.35 -7.61 -1.39
C MET A 328 13.33 -6.99 -2.37
N TYR A 329 12.81 -6.32 -3.40
CA TYR A 329 13.61 -5.57 -4.38
C TYR A 329 14.21 -4.31 -3.76
N VAL A 330 15.23 -3.72 -4.38
CA VAL A 330 15.87 -2.49 -3.89
C VAL A 330 14.93 -1.27 -3.86
N THR A 331 13.84 -1.30 -4.63
CA THR A 331 12.77 -0.28 -4.58
C THR A 331 11.85 -0.44 -3.36
N GLY A 332 12.02 -1.49 -2.55
CA GLY A 332 11.05 -1.91 -1.54
C GLY A 332 9.89 -2.74 -2.12
N GLY A 333 9.84 -2.97 -3.44
CA GLY A 333 8.80 -3.78 -4.06
C GLY A 333 8.87 -5.26 -3.62
N ILE A 334 7.72 -5.91 -3.53
CA ILE A 334 7.61 -7.33 -3.16
C ILE A 334 6.73 -8.10 -4.15
N GLY A 335 7.04 -9.39 -4.33
CA GLY A 335 6.40 -10.26 -5.30
C GLY A 335 7.23 -10.38 -6.57
N SER A 336 7.88 -11.52 -6.75
CA SER A 336 8.79 -11.79 -7.88
C SER A 336 8.23 -12.78 -8.89
N LEU A 337 7.00 -13.27 -8.66
CA LEU A 337 6.34 -14.23 -9.53
C LEU A 337 5.12 -13.58 -10.22
N PRO A 338 5.12 -13.42 -11.54
CA PRO A 338 4.11 -12.64 -12.27
C PRO A 338 2.72 -13.27 -12.34
N LEU A 339 2.59 -14.60 -12.34
CA LEU A 339 1.26 -15.26 -12.38
C LEU A 339 0.61 -15.38 -11.01
N SER A 340 1.41 -15.56 -9.96
CA SER A 340 0.89 -15.66 -8.58
C SER A 340 0.88 -14.34 -7.84
N GLU A 341 1.40 -13.27 -8.46
CA GLU A 341 1.47 -11.92 -7.89
C GLU A 341 2.14 -11.93 -6.51
N GLY A 342 3.18 -12.78 -6.40
CA GLY A 342 3.54 -13.37 -5.13
C GLY A 342 5.02 -13.62 -4.96
N PHE A 343 5.40 -14.05 -3.76
CA PHE A 343 6.79 -14.24 -3.39
C PHE A 343 7.44 -15.43 -4.11
N GLY A 344 8.62 -15.19 -4.68
CA GLY A 344 9.54 -16.23 -5.13
C GLY A 344 10.30 -16.90 -3.98
N ARG A 345 11.36 -17.63 -4.32
CA ARG A 345 12.33 -18.16 -3.36
C ARG A 345 13.22 -17.04 -2.84
N ASP A 346 13.96 -17.31 -1.78
CA ASP A 346 15.00 -16.40 -1.28
C ASP A 346 15.96 -16.09 -2.44
N TYR A 347 16.29 -14.81 -2.66
CA TYR A 347 17.13 -14.31 -3.76
C TYR A 347 16.54 -14.43 -5.17
N GLU A 348 15.32 -14.95 -5.34
CA GLU A 348 14.62 -14.97 -6.63
C GLU A 348 14.01 -13.59 -6.90
N LEU A 349 14.85 -12.63 -7.27
CA LEU A 349 14.52 -11.22 -7.47
C LEU A 349 14.99 -10.76 -8.86
N ASP A 350 14.59 -11.48 -9.91
CA ASP A 350 14.86 -11.06 -11.29
C ASP A 350 14.17 -9.71 -11.55
N PRO A 351 14.91 -8.67 -11.97
CA PRO A 351 14.40 -7.32 -12.08
C PRO A 351 13.46 -7.10 -13.27
N GLU A 352 13.51 -7.97 -14.28
CA GLU A 352 12.66 -7.91 -15.47
C GLU A 352 11.34 -8.67 -15.24
N VAL A 353 11.42 -9.78 -14.51
CA VAL A 353 10.25 -10.62 -14.17
C VAL A 353 9.47 -10.08 -12.97
N ALA A 354 10.06 -9.10 -12.25
CA ALA A 354 9.48 -8.50 -11.05
C ALA A 354 8.01 -8.13 -11.24
N TYR A 355 7.16 -8.69 -10.40
CA TYR A 355 5.76 -8.26 -10.33
C TYR A 355 5.69 -6.98 -9.50
N ALA A 356 6.24 -6.99 -8.29
CA ALA A 356 6.43 -5.83 -7.44
C ALA A 356 5.17 -4.93 -7.40
N GLU A 357 4.02 -5.54 -7.16
CA GLU A 357 2.72 -4.89 -7.27
C GLU A 357 2.61 -3.68 -6.35
N THR A 358 2.00 -2.59 -6.83
CA THR A 358 1.79 -1.38 -6.01
C THR A 358 0.99 -1.69 -4.74
N CYS A 359 -0.10 -2.47 -4.83
CA CYS A 359 -0.85 -2.90 -3.65
C CYS A 359 -0.02 -3.74 -2.66
N ALA A 360 0.97 -4.48 -3.14
CA ALA A 360 1.82 -5.27 -2.25
C ALA A 360 2.79 -4.38 -1.47
N ALA A 361 3.31 -3.32 -2.09
CA ALA A 361 4.06 -2.28 -1.39
C ALA A 361 3.19 -1.60 -0.31
N LEU A 362 1.95 -1.22 -0.65
CA LEU A 362 1.02 -0.61 0.31
C LEU A 362 0.68 -1.56 1.48
N GLY A 363 0.41 -2.83 1.19
CA GLY A 363 0.18 -3.83 2.24
C GLY A 363 1.41 -4.01 3.16
N SER A 364 2.62 -3.99 2.60
CA SER A 364 3.87 -4.04 3.36
C SER A 364 4.06 -2.81 4.24
N MET A 365 3.66 -1.63 3.74
CA MET A 365 3.67 -0.39 4.53
C MET A 365 2.71 -0.49 5.72
N PHE A 366 1.47 -0.98 5.51
CA PHE A 366 0.51 -1.19 6.60
C PHE A 366 1.07 -2.12 7.67
N TRP A 367 1.59 -3.28 7.25
CA TRP A 367 2.17 -4.23 8.19
C TRP A 367 3.37 -3.65 8.95
N SER A 368 4.27 -2.95 8.25
CA SER A 368 5.45 -2.35 8.88
C SER A 368 5.04 -1.29 9.90
N HIS A 369 4.07 -0.44 9.57
CA HIS A 369 3.57 0.57 10.50
C HIS A 369 2.95 -0.05 11.76
N GLU A 370 2.14 -1.11 11.63
CA GLU A 370 1.61 -1.83 12.80
C GLU A 370 2.72 -2.48 13.63
N MET A 371 3.79 -2.96 13.01
CA MET A 371 4.98 -3.44 13.71
C MET A 371 5.75 -2.33 14.43
N ALA A 372 5.84 -1.12 13.84
CA ALA A 372 6.41 0.05 14.50
C ALA A 372 5.61 0.43 15.76
N ASN A 373 4.28 0.41 15.67
CA ASN A 373 3.39 0.66 16.81
C ASN A 373 3.52 -0.39 17.91
N LEU A 374 3.73 -1.66 17.55
CA LEU A 374 3.92 -2.76 18.48
C LEU A 374 5.28 -2.73 19.21
N THR A 375 6.35 -2.48 18.47
CA THR A 375 7.72 -2.70 18.95
C THR A 375 8.43 -1.41 19.33
N GLY A 376 8.00 -0.29 18.75
CA GLY A 376 8.69 0.99 18.84
C GLY A 376 10.03 1.02 18.09
N GLU A 377 10.31 0.08 17.19
CA GLU A 377 11.60 0.00 16.47
C GLU A 377 11.61 0.84 15.18
N ALA A 378 12.72 1.57 14.95
CA ALA A 378 12.89 2.46 13.79
C ALA A 378 12.90 1.77 12.40
N PRO A 379 13.42 0.54 12.21
CA PRO A 379 13.52 -0.09 10.88
C PRO A 379 12.20 -0.24 10.15
N PHE A 380 11.10 -0.37 10.89
CA PHE A 380 9.76 -0.50 10.31
C PHE A 380 9.29 0.80 9.65
N GLU A 381 9.50 1.95 10.31
CA GLU A 381 9.17 3.27 9.75
C GLU A 381 10.16 3.69 8.65
N ASP A 382 11.40 3.19 8.71
CA ASP A 382 12.39 3.38 7.66
C ASP A 382 11.99 2.63 6.37
N LEU A 383 11.50 1.39 6.48
CA LEU A 383 10.93 0.67 5.33
C LEU A 383 9.66 1.35 4.81
N PHE A 384 8.79 1.84 5.69
CA PHE A 384 7.60 2.59 5.31
C PHE A 384 7.97 3.77 4.40
N GLU A 385 8.94 4.61 4.84
CA GLU A 385 9.44 5.74 4.06
C GLU A 385 9.98 5.28 2.70
N TRP A 386 10.83 4.24 2.70
CA TRP A 386 11.47 3.75 1.50
C TRP A 386 10.46 3.23 0.47
N GLN A 387 9.46 2.45 0.90
CA GLN A 387 8.41 1.95 0.01
C GLN A 387 7.52 3.07 -0.51
N LEU A 388 7.19 4.03 0.36
CA LEU A 388 6.35 5.17 0.02
C LEU A 388 6.93 5.99 -1.15
N TYR A 389 8.22 6.37 -1.09
CA TYR A 389 8.86 7.16 -2.15
C TYR A 389 9.23 6.36 -3.41
N ASN A 390 9.21 5.02 -3.35
CA ASN A 390 9.63 4.16 -4.45
C ASN A 390 8.50 3.23 -4.92
N ALA A 391 8.40 2.03 -4.34
CA ALA A 391 7.51 0.97 -4.80
C ALA A 391 6.00 1.32 -4.77
N ALA A 392 5.57 2.24 -3.91
CA ALA A 392 4.22 2.76 -3.92
C ALA A 392 4.04 3.85 -5.00
N SER A 393 4.89 4.88 -4.97
CA SER A 393 4.74 6.08 -5.81
C SER A 393 4.96 5.84 -7.31
N VAL A 394 5.70 4.80 -7.69
CA VAL A 394 5.87 4.42 -9.11
C VAL A 394 4.54 4.05 -9.79
N GLY A 395 3.55 3.59 -8.99
CA GLY A 395 2.27 3.07 -9.45
C GLY A 395 1.35 4.08 -10.13
N ILE A 396 1.65 5.38 -10.05
CA ILE A 396 0.85 6.45 -10.66
C ILE A 396 1.74 7.46 -11.39
N ALA A 397 1.27 7.92 -12.55
CA ALA A 397 1.93 8.95 -13.34
C ALA A 397 1.79 10.34 -12.69
N ARG A 398 2.56 11.29 -13.23
CA ARG A 398 2.46 12.71 -12.88
C ARG A 398 1.12 13.33 -13.26
N ASP A 399 0.37 12.71 -14.17
CA ASP A 399 -0.96 13.14 -14.58
C ASP A 399 -2.07 12.73 -13.59
N GLY A 400 -1.79 11.81 -12.65
CA GLY A 400 -2.78 11.26 -11.71
C GLY A 400 -3.77 10.27 -12.34
N CYS A 401 -3.70 10.02 -13.65
CA CYS A 401 -4.70 9.33 -14.46
C CYS A 401 -4.14 8.11 -15.21
N SER A 402 -2.83 7.87 -15.13
CA SER A 402 -2.18 6.68 -15.70
C SER A 402 -1.45 5.90 -14.61
N TYR A 403 -1.53 4.57 -14.65
CA TYR A 403 -1.09 3.69 -13.57
C TYR A 403 -0.16 2.58 -14.04
N PHE A 404 0.67 2.08 -13.12
CA PHE A 404 1.26 0.75 -13.22
C PHE A 404 0.57 -0.20 -12.24
N TYR A 405 0.46 -1.46 -12.64
CA TYR A 405 0.09 -2.54 -11.74
C TYR A 405 1.34 -3.27 -11.24
N ASN A 406 2.12 -3.81 -12.18
CA ASN A 406 3.44 -4.39 -11.92
C ASN A 406 4.56 -3.38 -12.17
N ASN A 407 5.56 -3.38 -11.30
CA ASN A 407 6.62 -2.37 -11.26
C ASN A 407 7.99 -3.00 -11.48
N PRO A 408 8.38 -3.28 -12.74
CA PRO A 408 9.68 -3.87 -13.03
C PRO A 408 10.82 -2.90 -12.69
N LEU A 409 12.02 -3.46 -12.47
CA LEU A 409 13.26 -2.69 -12.26
C LEU A 409 14.15 -2.70 -13.51
N THR A 410 13.79 -3.50 -14.52
CA THR A 410 14.38 -3.51 -15.85
C THR A 410 13.28 -3.69 -16.89
N SER A 411 13.24 -2.83 -17.90
CA SER A 411 12.29 -2.87 -19.02
C SER A 411 13.01 -2.66 -20.35
N HIS A 412 12.69 -3.48 -21.35
CA HIS A 412 13.21 -3.37 -22.72
C HIS A 412 12.21 -2.66 -23.67
N GLY A 413 11.39 -1.73 -23.14
CA GLY A 413 10.39 -1.01 -23.94
C GLY A 413 9.09 -1.77 -24.18
N MET A 414 8.74 -2.73 -23.32
CA MET A 414 7.52 -3.55 -23.47
C MET A 414 6.35 -3.07 -22.61
N ILE A 415 6.60 -2.17 -21.66
CA ILE A 415 5.64 -1.78 -20.60
C ILE A 415 5.56 -0.25 -20.55
N GLN A 416 4.35 0.27 -20.44
CA GLN A 416 4.03 1.69 -20.20
C GLN A 416 2.88 1.77 -19.20
N ARG A 417 2.72 2.91 -18.54
CA ARG A 417 1.53 3.13 -17.72
C ARG A 417 0.27 3.10 -18.57
N ALA A 418 -0.82 2.61 -18.01
CA ALA A 418 -2.12 2.55 -18.68
C ALA A 418 -3.17 3.32 -17.89
N GLU A 419 -4.18 3.81 -18.59
CA GLU A 419 -5.29 4.55 -18.00
C GLU A 419 -6.08 3.74 -16.96
N TRP A 420 -6.26 2.44 -17.20
CA TRP A 420 -7.01 1.52 -16.34
C TRP A 420 -6.70 0.06 -16.70
N TYR A 421 -7.14 -0.87 -15.87
CA TYR A 421 -6.93 -2.31 -16.06
C TYR A 421 -8.23 -3.10 -15.83
N ASP A 422 -8.28 -4.34 -16.32
CA ASP A 422 -9.38 -5.28 -16.03
C ASP A 422 -9.47 -5.63 -14.54
N ILE A 423 -8.34 -5.56 -13.83
CA ILE A 423 -8.20 -5.67 -12.38
C ILE A 423 -7.56 -4.36 -11.87
N PRO A 424 -8.34 -3.34 -11.46
CA PRO A 424 -7.82 -2.03 -11.12
C PRO A 424 -7.70 -1.81 -9.61
N CYS A 425 -7.05 -2.74 -8.89
CA CYS A 425 -6.96 -2.64 -7.43
C CYS A 425 -6.01 -1.51 -6.97
N CYS A 426 -4.96 -1.19 -7.74
CA CYS A 426 -3.89 -0.26 -7.38
C CYS A 426 -4.31 1.23 -7.31
N PRO A 427 -5.04 1.79 -8.29
CA PRO A 427 -5.36 3.22 -8.34
C PRO A 427 -6.01 3.75 -7.04
N SER A 428 -7.17 3.21 -6.67
CA SER A 428 -7.90 3.66 -5.49
C SER A 428 -7.17 3.31 -4.18
N ASN A 429 -6.42 2.20 -4.16
CA ASN A 429 -5.65 1.81 -2.98
C ASN A 429 -4.49 2.79 -2.72
N LEU A 430 -3.81 3.28 -3.77
CA LEU A 430 -2.80 4.33 -3.65
C LEU A 430 -3.43 5.66 -3.19
N SER A 431 -4.57 6.03 -3.78
CA SER A 431 -5.29 7.26 -3.45
C SER A 431 -5.69 7.33 -1.97
N ARG A 432 -6.18 6.24 -1.38
CA ARG A 432 -6.54 6.26 0.06
C ARG A 432 -5.32 6.39 0.97
N VAL A 433 -4.18 5.81 0.61
CA VAL A 433 -2.94 5.89 1.41
C VAL A 433 -2.38 7.32 1.39
N TRP A 434 -2.34 7.94 0.21
CA TRP A 434 -1.90 9.34 0.12
C TRP A 434 -2.82 10.29 0.89
N ALA A 435 -4.14 10.04 0.85
CA ALA A 435 -5.11 10.83 1.59
C ALA A 435 -4.98 10.67 3.12
N SER A 436 -4.46 9.54 3.63
CA SER A 436 -4.30 9.28 5.06
C SER A 436 -2.89 9.50 5.61
N ILE A 437 -1.93 9.91 4.78
CA ILE A 437 -0.50 9.85 5.15
C ILE A 437 -0.14 10.72 6.36
N GLY A 438 -0.92 11.77 6.64
CA GLY A 438 -0.77 12.61 7.82
C GLY A 438 -0.80 11.81 9.13
N LYS A 439 -1.60 10.75 9.20
CA LYS A 439 -1.70 9.89 10.40
C LYS A 439 -0.38 9.21 10.74
N ASN A 440 0.45 8.93 9.73
CA ASN A 440 1.74 8.25 9.92
C ASN A 440 2.89 9.21 10.23
N VAL A 441 2.66 10.52 10.30
CA VAL A 441 3.73 11.51 10.50
C VAL A 441 4.37 11.40 11.88
N CYS A 442 3.54 11.26 12.92
CA CYS A 442 4.01 11.14 14.28
C CYS A 442 3.13 10.20 15.11
N SER A 443 3.66 9.78 16.26
CA SER A 443 2.89 9.16 17.33
C SER A 443 3.27 9.83 18.66
N PHE A 444 2.32 9.93 19.58
CA PHE A 444 2.52 10.66 20.82
C PHE A 444 1.73 10.07 21.99
N ASP A 445 2.17 10.38 23.19
CA ASP A 445 1.40 10.22 24.42
C ASP A 445 1.65 11.40 25.37
N HIS A 446 1.40 11.20 26.66
CA HIS A 446 1.55 12.24 27.67
C HIS A 446 3.01 12.59 28.00
N ALA A 447 4.00 11.88 27.46
CA ALA A 447 5.43 12.06 27.76
C ALA A 447 6.31 12.10 26.51
N GLU A 448 5.98 11.33 25.47
CA GLU A 448 6.78 11.21 24.24
C GLU A 448 6.04 11.79 23.03
N ILE A 449 6.78 12.53 22.18
CA ILE A 449 6.38 12.88 20.81
C ILE A 449 7.41 12.24 19.88
N ARG A 450 6.96 11.28 19.07
CA ARG A 450 7.79 10.53 18.14
C ARG A 450 7.50 10.94 16.70
N ILE A 451 8.51 11.41 15.99
CA ILE A 451 8.43 11.77 14.57
C ILE A 451 8.81 10.55 13.74
N ASN A 452 7.81 9.95 13.10
CA ASN A 452 7.97 8.75 12.29
C ASN A 452 8.36 9.11 10.84
N GLN A 453 7.70 10.12 10.27
CA GLN A 453 7.90 10.57 8.89
C GLN A 453 8.16 12.08 8.84
N TYR A 454 9.05 12.50 7.94
CA TYR A 454 9.46 13.89 7.79
C TYR A 454 8.71 14.58 6.64
N ILE A 455 7.43 14.84 6.86
CA ILE A 455 6.51 15.42 5.88
C ILE A 455 6.04 16.79 6.38
N ASN A 456 5.98 17.78 5.48
CA ASN A 456 5.46 19.12 5.80
C ASN A 456 4.06 19.00 6.38
N SER A 457 3.89 19.40 7.64
CA SER A 457 2.64 19.19 8.36
C SER A 457 2.45 20.16 9.51
N GLU A 458 1.18 20.36 9.86
CA GLU A 458 0.75 20.97 11.10
C GLU A 458 -0.04 19.92 11.88
N ILE A 459 0.35 19.69 13.13
CA ILE A 459 -0.19 18.61 13.96
C ILE A 459 -0.64 19.18 15.31
N SER A 460 -1.93 19.08 15.59
CA SER A 460 -2.51 19.37 16.91
C SER A 460 -2.33 18.16 17.82
N ILE A 461 -1.42 18.29 18.78
CA ILE A 461 -1.11 17.28 19.78
C ILE A 461 -1.82 17.68 21.07
N ASP A 462 -2.93 17.01 21.38
CA ASP A 462 -3.56 17.11 22.70
C ASP A 462 -3.03 16.00 23.62
N SER A 463 -2.16 16.38 24.55
CA SER A 463 -1.51 15.48 25.50
C SER A 463 -1.60 16.00 26.94
N ARG A 464 -0.48 16.22 27.65
CA ARG A 464 -0.49 16.97 28.93
C ARG A 464 -0.84 18.44 28.74
N ARG A 465 -0.50 18.97 27.56
CA ARG A 465 -0.84 20.31 27.09
C ARG A 465 -1.16 20.23 25.61
N HIS A 466 -2.00 21.15 25.16
CA HIS A 466 -2.20 21.39 23.74
C HIS A 466 -0.92 21.98 23.14
N ILE A 467 -0.43 21.33 22.08
CA ILE A 467 0.74 21.77 21.30
C ILE A 467 0.36 21.71 19.83
N ILE A 468 0.75 22.72 19.07
CA ILE A 468 0.78 22.63 17.61
C ILE A 468 2.23 22.41 17.19
N LEU A 469 2.49 21.25 16.60
CA LEU A 469 3.78 20.90 16.01
C LEU A 469 3.74 21.25 14.52
N HIS A 470 4.63 22.13 14.09
CA HIS A 470 4.87 22.41 12.68
C HIS A 470 6.13 21.69 12.24
N ILE A 471 6.01 20.90 11.16
CA ILE A 471 7.12 20.26 10.47
C ILE A 471 7.26 20.93 9.11
N GLU A 472 8.44 21.47 8.83
CA GLU A 472 8.85 21.91 7.50
C GLU A 472 9.98 21.01 7.03
N SER A 473 9.84 20.40 5.85
CA SER A 473 10.76 19.38 5.35
C SER A 473 11.12 19.65 3.90
N GLU A 474 12.42 19.66 3.62
CA GLU A 474 12.94 19.71 2.24
C GLU A 474 12.96 18.31 1.59
N LEU A 475 12.64 17.24 2.32
CA LEU A 475 12.58 15.89 1.76
C LEU A 475 11.47 15.77 0.71
N PRO A 476 11.66 14.94 -0.32
CA PRO A 476 12.81 14.02 -0.51
C PRO A 476 13.97 14.64 -1.31
N TRP A 477 14.02 15.96 -1.47
CA TRP A 477 14.93 16.63 -2.39
C TRP A 477 16.14 17.29 -1.71
N GLY A 478 15.88 18.09 -0.68
CA GLY A 478 16.88 18.65 0.21
C GLY A 478 17.10 17.76 1.42
N ASN A 479 17.81 18.27 2.43
CA ASN A 479 18.26 17.48 3.57
C ASN A 479 17.94 18.11 4.93
N ARG A 480 17.20 19.23 4.95
CA ARG A 480 16.79 19.89 6.18
C ARG A 480 15.36 19.57 6.56
N VAL A 481 15.14 19.40 7.86
CA VAL A 481 13.82 19.32 8.49
C VAL A 481 13.79 20.22 9.71
N LYS A 482 12.75 21.04 9.83
CA LYS A 482 12.58 21.99 10.92
C LYS A 482 11.30 21.67 11.68
N LEU A 483 11.42 21.51 12.99
CA LEU A 483 10.33 21.23 13.92
C LEU A 483 10.13 22.44 14.82
N ARG A 484 8.93 23.03 14.82
CA ARG A 484 8.59 24.15 15.70
C ARG A 484 7.40 23.80 16.56
N PHE A 485 7.48 24.19 17.82
CA PHE A 485 6.42 23.94 18.80
C PHE A 485 5.72 25.23 19.18
N ALA A 486 4.44 25.37 18.81
CA ALA A 486 3.56 26.40 19.34
C ALA A 486 2.82 25.86 20.57
N MET A 487 3.03 26.49 21.72
CA MET A 487 2.46 26.09 23.01
C MET A 487 2.30 27.32 23.93
N ASP A 488 1.30 27.32 24.81
CA ASP A 488 1.02 28.46 25.71
C ASP A 488 2.09 28.69 26.78
N GLY A 489 2.88 27.67 27.07
CA GLY A 489 3.99 27.79 27.99
C GLY A 489 4.83 26.53 28.07
N PRO A 490 6.02 26.62 28.69
CA PRO A 490 7.00 25.56 28.62
C PRO A 490 6.54 24.21 29.16
N ALA A 491 6.94 23.12 28.52
CA ALA A 491 6.56 21.75 28.89
C ALA A 491 7.70 20.75 28.63
N SER A 492 7.75 19.69 29.44
CA SER A 492 8.76 18.63 29.32
C SER A 492 8.22 17.49 28.46
N TYR A 493 8.97 17.14 27.42
CA TYR A 493 8.69 16.02 26.53
C TYR A 493 9.99 15.29 26.16
N ASP A 494 9.85 14.02 25.85
CA ASP A 494 10.83 13.28 25.05
C ASP A 494 10.46 13.47 23.59
N LEU A 495 11.26 14.26 22.86
CA LEU A 495 11.17 14.33 21.40
C LEU A 495 12.03 13.22 20.81
N VAL A 496 11.41 12.28 20.13
CA VAL A 496 12.06 11.13 19.49
C VAL A 496 11.96 11.27 17.98
N MET A 497 13.09 11.28 17.29
CA MET A 497 13.18 11.57 15.85
C MET A 497 13.89 10.42 15.15
N ARG A 498 13.39 9.96 13.99
CA ARG A 498 14.03 8.88 13.25
C ARG A 498 15.34 9.34 12.61
N LEU A 499 16.45 8.66 12.84
CA LEU A 499 17.63 8.75 11.99
C LEU A 499 17.50 7.67 10.90
N PRO A 500 17.23 8.04 9.64
CA PRO A 500 16.98 7.07 8.58
C PRO A 500 18.22 6.24 8.23
N ALA A 501 18.07 4.98 7.82
CA ALA A 501 19.21 4.13 7.47
C ALA A 501 19.98 4.61 6.22
N TRP A 502 19.35 5.44 5.40
CA TRP A 502 19.99 6.04 4.24
C TRP A 502 20.96 7.17 4.62
N ALA A 503 20.79 7.80 5.78
CA ALA A 503 21.60 8.91 6.26
C ALA A 503 22.83 8.39 7.04
N GLU A 504 24.01 8.93 6.76
CA GLU A 504 25.25 8.56 7.47
C GLU A 504 25.30 9.18 8.87
N ALA A 505 24.89 10.45 8.96
CA ALA A 505 24.73 11.20 10.20
C ALA A 505 23.60 12.23 10.10
N CYS A 506 23.23 12.80 11.23
CA CYS A 506 22.33 13.95 11.30
C CYS A 506 22.87 14.96 12.31
N THR A 507 23.08 16.20 11.86
CA THR A 507 23.34 17.31 12.78
C THR A 507 22.00 17.81 13.33
N VAL A 508 21.92 17.98 14.65
CA VAL A 508 20.71 18.49 15.32
C VAL A 508 21.00 19.85 15.93
N MET A 509 20.26 20.86 15.50
CA MET A 509 20.35 22.22 16.01
C MET A 509 19.16 22.51 16.91
N HIS A 510 19.38 23.16 18.05
CA HIS A 510 18.34 23.77 18.86
C HIS A 510 18.55 25.29 18.91
N ASN A 511 17.57 26.05 18.43
CA ASN A 511 17.62 27.51 18.35
C ASN A 511 18.93 28.02 17.71
N GLY A 512 19.36 27.37 16.61
CA GLY A 512 20.56 27.72 15.85
C GLY A 512 21.89 27.28 16.49
N ARG A 513 21.88 26.46 17.54
CA ARG A 513 23.10 25.87 18.14
C ARG A 513 23.08 24.35 18.04
N GLU A 514 24.17 23.78 17.57
CA GLU A 514 24.34 22.32 17.53
C GLU A 514 24.28 21.73 18.94
N ILE A 515 23.55 20.63 19.09
CA ILE A 515 23.42 19.91 20.35
C ILE A 515 23.74 18.43 20.15
N ASN A 516 24.31 17.82 21.19
CA ASN A 516 24.49 16.38 21.22
C ASN A 516 23.17 15.69 21.52
N ILE A 517 22.87 14.63 20.77
CA ILE A 517 21.65 13.85 20.89
C ILE A 517 22.00 12.41 21.27
N ASN A 518 21.15 11.79 22.08
CA ASN A 518 21.28 10.37 22.39
C ASN A 518 20.66 9.55 21.25
N GLU A 519 21.48 8.75 20.58
CA GLU A 519 21.05 7.83 19.54
C GLU A 519 20.84 6.43 20.13
N SER A 520 19.72 5.78 19.79
CA SER A 520 19.52 4.38 20.16
C SER A 520 20.58 3.48 19.53
N SER A 521 20.89 2.36 20.18
CA SER A 521 21.77 1.34 19.59
C SER A 521 21.23 0.84 18.25
N VAL A 522 22.15 0.53 17.34
CA VAL A 522 21.84 -0.18 16.10
C VAL A 522 21.28 -1.57 16.45
N LEU A 523 20.17 -1.95 15.83
CA LEU A 523 19.60 -3.28 16.02
C LEU A 523 20.40 -4.32 15.23
N PRO A 524 20.47 -5.59 15.68
CA PRO A 524 21.15 -6.63 14.94
C PRO A 524 20.52 -6.84 13.55
N GLY A 525 21.18 -6.34 12.51
CA GLY A 525 20.79 -6.54 11.12
C GLY A 525 21.31 -7.84 10.53
N ALA A 526 20.86 -8.15 9.31
CA ALA A 526 21.41 -9.23 8.51
C ALA A 526 21.63 -8.76 7.06
N PRO A 527 22.69 -9.23 6.37
CA PRO A 527 22.91 -8.90 4.97
C PRO A 527 21.68 -9.22 4.12
N SER A 528 21.18 -8.20 3.43
CA SER A 528 20.02 -8.32 2.56
C SER A 528 20.42 -8.67 1.13
N ALA A 529 19.51 -9.30 0.40
CA ALA A 529 19.67 -9.60 -1.01
C ALA A 529 19.84 -8.32 -1.83
N ASN A 530 19.09 -7.28 -1.50
CA ASN A 530 19.06 -6.02 -2.22
C ASN A 530 20.12 -4.98 -1.78
N GLY A 531 20.93 -5.30 -0.77
CA GLY A 531 21.98 -4.44 -0.24
C GLY A 531 21.54 -3.33 0.72
N LEU A 532 20.24 -3.21 1.02
CA LEU A 532 19.70 -2.26 2.00
C LEU A 532 19.82 -2.81 3.43
N ASP A 533 20.01 -1.92 4.42
CA ASP A 533 20.05 -2.30 5.83
C ASP A 533 19.13 -1.40 6.66
N PHE A 534 17.85 -1.74 6.73
CA PHE A 534 16.87 -0.99 7.53
C PHE A 534 17.18 -1.04 9.03
N PHE A 535 17.95 -2.03 9.51
CA PHE A 535 18.33 -2.13 10.93
C PHE A 535 19.35 -1.07 11.36
N ALA A 536 19.97 -0.37 10.40
CA ALA A 536 20.80 0.80 10.65
C ALA A 536 19.99 2.04 11.01
N ALA A 537 18.66 2.05 10.79
CA ALA A 537 17.80 3.14 11.25
C ALA A 537 17.75 3.19 12.78
N ARG A 538 17.78 4.41 13.34
CA ARG A 538 17.87 4.63 14.80
C ARG A 538 16.89 5.69 15.27
N TRP A 539 16.70 5.78 16.57
CA TRP A 539 15.97 6.86 17.21
C TRP A 539 16.95 7.85 17.85
N MET A 540 16.77 9.13 17.53
CA MET A 540 17.42 10.27 18.14
C MET A 540 16.51 10.84 19.22
N ARG A 541 16.90 10.76 20.50
CA ARG A 541 16.08 11.21 21.64
C ARG A 541 16.60 12.51 22.24
N LEU A 542 15.72 13.50 22.31
CA LEU A 542 15.92 14.78 22.98
C LEU A 542 14.94 14.93 24.16
N SER A 543 15.39 14.60 25.36
CA SER A 543 14.63 14.72 26.60
C SER A 543 14.86 16.09 27.24
N ARG A 544 13.89 16.99 27.16
CA ARG A 544 14.05 18.35 27.72
C ARG A 544 12.74 19.09 28.00
N LYS A 545 12.88 20.25 28.62
CA LYS A 545 11.84 21.28 28.68
C LYS A 545 11.90 22.12 27.40
N PHE A 546 10.84 22.10 26.63
CA PHE A 546 10.62 22.94 25.45
C PHE A 546 9.89 24.22 25.85
N ASN A 547 10.26 25.33 25.23
CA ASN A 547 9.63 26.64 25.37
C ASN A 547 8.77 26.97 24.14
N PRO A 548 7.84 27.92 24.25
CA PRO A 548 7.13 28.43 23.08
C PRO A 548 8.11 28.89 21.99
N ASN A 549 7.89 28.45 20.75
CA ASN A 549 8.71 28.76 19.58
C ASN A 549 10.13 28.19 19.61
N ASP A 550 10.42 27.20 20.45
CA ASP A 550 11.66 26.42 20.30
C ASP A 550 11.71 25.80 18.89
N ASP A 551 12.89 25.87 18.30
CA ASP A 551 13.19 25.44 16.95
C ASP A 551 14.21 24.31 16.99
N ILE A 552 13.84 23.17 16.41
CA ILE A 552 14.72 22.01 16.24
C ILE A 552 14.93 21.79 14.76
N GLU A 553 16.17 21.91 14.30
CA GLU A 553 16.54 21.66 12.91
C GLU A 553 17.37 20.38 12.81
N LEU A 554 16.99 19.50 11.90
CA LEU A 554 17.69 18.28 11.53
C LEU A 554 18.33 18.50 10.17
N ILE A 555 19.63 18.25 10.07
CA ILE A 555 20.39 18.34 8.82
C ILE A 555 20.99 16.97 8.55
N PHE A 556 20.38 16.23 7.63
CA PHE A 556 20.82 14.88 7.29
C PHE A 556 21.99 14.90 6.30
N GLU A 557 22.96 14.03 6.50
CA GLU A 557 23.90 13.70 5.44
C GLU A 557 23.16 12.86 4.38
N MET A 558 23.11 13.37 3.15
CA MET A 558 22.31 12.79 2.07
C MET A 558 23.18 12.47 0.83
N PRO A 559 24.15 11.57 0.96
CA PRO A 559 25.07 11.23 -0.13
C PRO A 559 24.36 10.45 -1.25
N ILE A 560 24.97 10.48 -2.43
CA ILE A 560 24.64 9.51 -3.48
C ILE A 560 25.27 8.18 -3.09
N ARG A 561 24.47 7.13 -3.00
CA ARG A 561 24.90 5.79 -2.59
C ARG A 561 24.74 4.78 -3.72
N LEU A 562 25.73 3.90 -3.84
CA LEU A 562 25.69 2.72 -4.71
C LEU A 562 25.33 1.48 -3.89
N ILE A 563 24.10 1.01 -4.03
CA ILE A 563 23.57 -0.14 -3.29
C ILE A 563 23.84 -1.42 -4.07
N LYS A 564 24.82 -2.20 -3.60
CA LYS A 564 25.27 -3.43 -4.26
C LYS A 564 24.28 -4.58 -4.04
N GLN A 565 23.88 -5.22 -5.13
CA GLN A 565 23.01 -6.39 -5.10
C GLN A 565 23.80 -7.66 -4.80
N ASP A 566 23.24 -8.57 -4.02
CA ASP A 566 23.86 -9.87 -3.73
C ASP A 566 24.07 -10.67 -5.02
N ARG A 567 25.25 -11.31 -5.16
CA ARG A 567 25.65 -12.07 -6.36
C ARG A 567 24.69 -13.21 -6.72
N ARG A 568 23.86 -13.68 -5.78
CA ARG A 568 22.86 -14.73 -6.01
C ARG A 568 21.63 -14.25 -6.78
N ILE A 569 21.37 -12.93 -6.83
CA ILE A 569 20.21 -12.41 -7.54
C ILE A 569 20.43 -12.57 -9.06
N PRO A 570 19.48 -13.17 -9.79
CA PRO A 570 19.59 -13.30 -11.24
C PRO A 570 19.63 -11.95 -11.96
N LYS A 571 20.45 -11.85 -13.02
CA LYS A 571 20.62 -10.70 -13.94
C LYS A 571 21.17 -9.39 -13.34
N CYS A 572 20.98 -9.11 -12.05
CA CYS A 572 21.53 -7.94 -11.39
C CYS A 572 22.49 -8.25 -10.23
N GLY A 573 22.78 -9.52 -9.93
CA GLY A 573 23.71 -9.88 -8.88
C GLY A 573 25.10 -9.27 -9.08
N GLY A 574 25.59 -8.54 -8.08
CA GLY A 574 26.84 -7.79 -8.14
C GLY A 574 26.78 -6.41 -8.81
N LYS A 575 25.66 -6.06 -9.46
CA LYS A 575 25.38 -4.70 -9.96
C LYS A 575 25.00 -3.76 -8.81
N PHE A 576 24.92 -2.47 -9.10
CA PHE A 576 24.59 -1.42 -8.14
C PHE A 576 23.31 -0.68 -8.54
N ALA A 577 22.51 -0.29 -7.55
CA ALA A 577 21.45 0.70 -7.72
C ALA A 577 21.92 2.06 -7.19
N VAL A 578 21.61 3.14 -7.92
CA VAL A 578 21.95 4.50 -7.51
C VAL A 578 20.81 5.06 -6.65
N THR A 579 21.13 5.59 -5.48
CA THR A 579 20.14 6.15 -4.55
C THR A 579 20.63 7.47 -3.97
N ARG A 580 19.72 8.35 -3.57
CA ARG A 580 20.03 9.55 -2.79
C ARG A 580 18.86 9.86 -1.86
N GLY A 581 19.13 9.95 -0.57
CA GLY A 581 18.07 10.02 0.43
C GLY A 581 17.16 8.79 0.36
N PRO A 582 15.83 8.95 0.48
CA PRO A 582 14.89 7.84 0.38
C PRO A 582 14.57 7.43 -1.07
N ILE A 583 15.23 7.99 -2.10
CA ILE A 583 14.87 7.78 -3.51
C ILE A 583 15.86 6.84 -4.21
N VAL A 584 15.31 5.82 -4.87
CA VAL A 584 15.99 5.02 -5.90
C VAL A 584 15.92 5.73 -7.24
N TYR A 585 17.02 5.75 -7.98
CA TYR A 585 17.11 6.32 -9.31
C TYR A 585 17.24 5.24 -10.39
N CYS A 586 16.87 5.58 -11.63
CA CYS A 586 16.99 4.72 -12.80
C CYS A 586 17.50 5.49 -14.03
N LEU A 587 18.04 4.76 -14.99
CA LEU A 587 18.33 5.26 -16.33
C LEU A 587 17.13 4.96 -17.24
N GLU A 588 16.67 5.95 -17.99
CA GLU A 588 15.78 5.75 -19.14
C GLU A 588 16.53 6.01 -20.44
N SER A 589 16.23 5.23 -21.48
CA SER A 589 16.87 5.37 -22.81
C SER A 589 16.59 6.70 -23.49
N LEU A 590 15.58 7.44 -23.02
CA LEU A 590 15.23 8.77 -23.52
C LEU A 590 16.26 9.84 -23.12
N ASP A 591 16.98 9.65 -22.02
CA ASP A 591 17.96 10.62 -21.51
C ASP A 591 19.41 10.22 -21.76
N ASN A 592 19.64 9.00 -22.26
CA ASN A 592 20.96 8.38 -22.31
C ASN A 592 21.21 7.77 -23.69
N SER A 593 22.23 8.24 -24.39
CA SER A 593 22.62 7.74 -25.72
C SER A 593 23.43 6.43 -25.69
N VAL A 594 23.90 6.03 -24.51
CA VAL A 594 24.64 4.77 -24.31
C VAL A 594 23.69 3.59 -24.11
N ASP A 595 24.20 2.36 -24.22
CA ASP A 595 23.45 1.17 -23.81
C ASP A 595 23.33 1.11 -22.27
N ILE A 596 22.19 1.59 -21.77
CA ILE A 596 21.90 1.65 -20.34
C ILE A 596 21.91 0.27 -19.66
N MET A 597 21.73 -0.84 -20.40
CA MET A 597 21.63 -2.18 -19.80
C MET A 597 23.00 -2.77 -19.40
N SER A 598 24.06 -2.26 -20.01
CA SER A 598 25.44 -2.71 -19.84
C SER A 598 26.41 -1.63 -19.36
N VAL A 599 25.91 -0.40 -19.14
CA VAL A 599 26.72 0.77 -18.76
C VAL A 599 27.51 0.54 -17.47
N LYS A 600 28.75 1.03 -17.47
CA LYS A 600 29.63 1.08 -16.30
C LYS A 600 29.78 2.52 -15.84
N VAL A 601 29.39 2.82 -14.62
CA VAL A 601 29.33 4.19 -14.10
C VAL A 601 30.65 4.58 -13.46
N ASN A 602 31.10 5.83 -13.63
CA ASN A 602 32.13 6.43 -12.80
C ASN A 602 31.48 7.04 -11.54
N PRO A 603 31.61 6.43 -10.35
CA PRO A 603 30.91 6.89 -9.15
C PRO A 603 31.29 8.30 -8.69
N GLU A 604 32.54 8.69 -8.91
CA GLU A 604 33.08 10.00 -8.48
C GLU A 604 32.50 11.16 -9.29
N SER A 605 31.93 10.87 -10.46
CA SER A 605 31.31 11.87 -11.33
C SER A 605 29.85 12.20 -10.96
N LEU A 606 29.22 11.40 -10.08
CA LEU A 606 27.79 11.52 -9.79
C LEU A 606 27.50 12.75 -8.91
N GLN A 607 26.61 13.63 -9.40
CA GLN A 607 26.16 14.81 -8.67
C GLN A 607 24.65 15.05 -8.85
N PRO A 608 23.94 15.51 -7.81
CA PRO A 608 22.52 15.83 -7.90
C PRO A 608 22.29 17.22 -8.51
N PHE A 609 21.30 17.35 -9.39
CA PHE A 609 20.91 18.61 -10.00
C PHE A 609 19.39 18.72 -10.09
N PHE A 610 18.85 19.94 -9.96
CA PHE A 610 17.49 20.22 -10.40
C PHE A 610 17.50 20.59 -11.88
N ASP A 611 16.80 19.82 -12.71
CA ASP A 611 16.74 19.99 -14.17
C ASP A 611 15.33 20.37 -14.60
N THR A 612 15.17 21.58 -15.14
CA THR A 612 13.89 22.12 -15.61
C THR A 612 13.42 21.50 -16.94
N ASN A 613 14.33 20.89 -17.72
CA ASN A 613 14.03 20.32 -19.03
C ASN A 613 13.62 18.84 -18.96
N VAL A 614 14.00 18.14 -17.89
CA VAL A 614 13.63 16.74 -17.69
C VAL A 614 12.31 16.69 -16.92
N LEU A 615 11.32 16.00 -17.50
CA LEU A 615 10.02 15.74 -16.87
C LEU A 615 9.31 17.01 -16.36
N ASN A 616 9.45 18.17 -17.02
CA ASN A 616 8.91 19.46 -16.57
C ASN A 616 9.41 19.90 -15.18
N GLY A 617 10.69 19.65 -14.88
CA GLY A 617 11.29 19.98 -13.58
C GLY A 617 11.31 18.78 -12.64
N THR A 618 12.51 18.28 -12.36
CA THR A 618 12.77 17.30 -11.31
C THR A 618 14.22 17.31 -10.87
N TRP A 619 14.49 16.78 -9.68
CA TRP A 619 15.84 16.39 -9.31
C TRP A 619 16.28 15.16 -10.11
N VAL A 620 17.51 15.21 -10.62
CA VAL A 620 18.20 14.15 -11.35
C VAL A 620 19.59 13.94 -10.73
N ILE A 621 20.19 12.79 -11.01
CA ILE A 621 21.64 12.59 -10.80
C ILE A 621 22.29 12.59 -12.18
N ARG A 622 23.31 13.44 -12.37
CA ARG A 622 24.14 13.43 -13.58
C ARG A 622 25.52 12.91 -13.26
N GLY A 623 26.15 12.28 -14.23
CA GLY A 623 27.55 11.87 -14.15
C GLY A 623 28.04 11.36 -15.49
N MET A 624 29.06 10.53 -15.46
CA MET A 624 29.70 9.94 -16.62
C MET A 624 29.78 8.42 -16.49
N ASP A 625 29.80 7.73 -17.63
CA ASP A 625 30.30 6.36 -17.71
C ASP A 625 31.84 6.35 -17.64
N VAL A 626 32.45 5.15 -17.62
CA VAL A 626 33.92 4.99 -17.59
C VAL A 626 34.64 5.41 -18.88
N ASN A 627 33.89 5.77 -19.93
CA ASN A 627 34.40 6.27 -21.21
C ASN A 627 34.07 7.76 -21.42
N ASP A 628 33.74 8.48 -20.34
CA ASP A 628 33.38 9.90 -20.33
C ASP A 628 32.11 10.25 -21.12
N ALA A 629 31.21 9.28 -21.34
CA ALA A 629 29.88 9.54 -21.90
C ALA A 629 28.90 9.99 -20.81
N PRO A 630 28.11 11.05 -21.04
CA PRO A 630 27.20 11.60 -20.03
C PRO A 630 26.05 10.65 -19.70
N LEU A 631 25.70 10.59 -18.42
CA LEU A 631 24.59 9.82 -17.87
C LEU A 631 23.63 10.72 -17.11
N VAL A 632 22.33 10.45 -17.29
CA VAL A 632 21.24 11.12 -16.58
C VAL A 632 20.35 10.06 -15.94
N PHE A 633 20.33 10.08 -14.62
CA PHE A 633 19.46 9.27 -13.79
C PHE A 633 18.27 10.10 -13.31
N ILE A 634 17.08 9.54 -13.42
CA ILE A 634 15.85 10.13 -12.89
C ILE A 634 15.33 9.33 -11.69
N PRO A 635 14.52 9.91 -10.80
CA PRO A 635 13.85 9.16 -9.74
C PRO A 635 13.05 8.00 -10.33
N TYR A 636 13.20 6.80 -9.78
CA TYR A 636 12.52 5.59 -10.25
C TYR A 636 11.00 5.80 -10.31
N MET A 637 10.40 6.45 -9.32
CA MET A 637 8.96 6.74 -9.32
C MET A 637 8.48 7.56 -10.54
N LEU A 638 9.37 8.27 -11.24
CA LEU A 638 9.03 9.13 -12.38
C LEU A 638 9.29 8.49 -13.75
N TRP A 639 9.83 7.28 -13.83
CA TRP A 639 10.02 6.60 -15.12
C TRP A 639 8.70 6.38 -15.86
N ALA A 640 8.72 6.18 -17.18
CA ALA A 640 7.53 5.92 -18.01
C ALA A 640 6.44 7.02 -17.95
N ASN A 641 6.82 8.27 -17.73
CA ASN A 641 5.96 9.45 -17.92
C ASN A 641 6.12 10.12 -19.29
N ARG A 642 6.95 9.55 -20.18
CA ARG A 642 7.36 10.16 -21.48
C ARG A 642 7.19 9.21 -22.66
N GLY A 643 6.27 8.25 -22.53
CA GLY A 643 6.04 7.18 -23.51
C GLY A 643 6.88 5.94 -23.26
N ILE A 644 6.91 5.05 -24.26
CA ILE A 644 7.62 3.77 -24.21
C ILE A 644 9.13 4.01 -24.27
N SER A 645 9.84 3.47 -23.29
CA SER A 645 11.30 3.57 -23.16
C SER A 645 11.87 2.28 -22.58
N SER A 646 13.16 2.04 -22.84
CA SER A 646 13.92 1.08 -22.04
C SER A 646 14.33 1.75 -20.73
N MET A 647 14.35 0.98 -19.64
CA MET A 647 14.69 1.47 -18.30
C MET A 647 15.47 0.42 -17.52
N THR A 648 16.44 0.84 -16.71
CA THR A 648 17.05 -0.01 -15.69
C THR A 648 17.39 0.78 -14.42
N VAL A 649 17.16 0.16 -13.26
CA VAL A 649 17.63 0.62 -11.95
C VAL A 649 19.12 0.28 -11.72
N PHE A 650 19.66 -0.68 -12.46
CA PHE A 650 20.97 -1.26 -12.20
C PHE A 650 22.05 -0.83 -13.18
N VAL A 651 23.22 -0.54 -12.63
CA VAL A 651 24.46 -0.19 -13.34
C VAL A 651 25.62 -1.06 -12.87
N SER A 652 26.71 -1.11 -13.65
CA SER A 652 27.92 -1.85 -13.31
C SER A 652 29.06 -0.97 -12.81
#